data_AF-A0A2G8K1V4-F1
#
_entry.id   AF-A0A2G8K1V4-F1
#
_cell.length_a   1.000
_cell.length_b   1.000
_cell.length_c   1.000
_cell.angle_alpha   90.00
_cell.angle_beta   90.00
_cell.angle_gamma   90.00
#
_symmetry.space_group_name_H-M   'P 1'
#
loop_
_entity.id
_entity.type
_entity.pdbx_description
1 polymer ?
#
loop_
_entity_poly.entity_id
_entity_poly.type
_entity_poly.pdbx_seq_one_letter_code
_entity_poly.pdbx_strand_id
1 'polypeptide(L)'
;MEEESSTDNSPVLCSSGFSQALAFVSSEAGGQQLAGDNAESVALSQGDYIKQSLRLLLIEQQCGDECQSAADIVEAYHEGLSSDLLAQADSSMSFLEVLASFRSSGKQSLLDVLNNDANQDIIPQLLDVLASTQTSSSWEAAMEILDFSSEESAEMLERFLVVTAFNSHPLELQVSNLMHVIRHIQMYTGNLWKEVKSAVKMFRYLWLSQLELSSRTLCVEEEVCAGQVVQDALGVFTDILSAEEDSVRKLALYALRNAGQPSTLPAIVEMIGQEEDLDVIEVALDIIDVFEEELFTRDIKRQLNNFYHQNHKRYSNVIRASAVFLLLTKKPCKQDVLNIALSLPHLETFELSKFISSKLETLSELDSAAGNVLADTGDSTVFYELDLQMTGSGLLRKSHFDVDLDAVNDSLKILSVNLYSRGLESFFGEDTGDQGNVAAGVSVKLMDIQLRPLTFTSGGGNIMSMAWNLGSADTAISPLHGNVLLHDHSQKLTLQSGVTVNVEVQGCASVDLGGDLDFSLWERTFTTTVFNKGAMSIRGSTTIDVAPFKTGINYGADAMGVVNFVTSVKFASLPPQFCLQMIQDPLQYRNFVNKYEQSENLREPFLQTSLNSSTSKTIRSNCLRRILRLVGRCLDKRIKRKRVGGKEKERPLLKSPWNWTE
;
A
#
# COMPACT_ATOMS: atom_id res chain seq x y z
N MET A 1 -33.92 -30.56 -17.99
CA MET A 1 -35.15 -29.92 -17.45
C MET A 1 -34.93 -29.88 -15.95
N GLU A 2 -34.58 -28.76 -15.30
CA GLU A 2 -34.75 -27.34 -15.59
C GLU A 2 -33.41 -26.61 -15.35
N GLU A 3 -33.02 -25.71 -16.26
CA GLU A 3 -32.00 -24.69 -16.03
C GLU A 3 -32.66 -23.54 -15.27
N GLU A 4 -32.29 -23.34 -14.00
CA GLU A 4 -32.51 -22.06 -13.34
C GLU A 4 -31.42 -21.08 -13.81
N SER A 5 -31.81 -20.21 -14.74
CA SER A 5 -31.04 -19.05 -15.13
C SER A 5 -31.11 -17.98 -14.03
N SER A 6 -30.20 -18.04 -13.07
CA SER A 6 -29.92 -16.90 -12.20
C SER A 6 -29.15 -15.85 -13.00
N THR A 7 -29.89 -14.94 -13.62
CA THR A 7 -29.34 -13.66 -14.12
C THR A 7 -29.01 -12.77 -12.92
N ASP A 8 -27.90 -13.06 -12.25
CA ASP A 8 -27.25 -12.11 -11.36
C ASP A 8 -26.32 -11.25 -12.20
N ASN A 9 -26.60 -9.95 -12.26
CA ASN A 9 -25.68 -8.94 -12.81
C ASN A 9 -24.58 -8.64 -11.79
N SER A 10 -23.87 -9.68 -11.33
CA SER A 10 -22.59 -9.53 -10.67
C SER A 10 -21.51 -9.27 -11.74
N PRO A 11 -20.44 -8.53 -11.43
CA PRO A 11 -19.30 -8.42 -12.33
C PRO A 11 -18.83 -9.85 -12.65
N VAL A 12 -18.67 -10.14 -13.93
CA VAL A 12 -18.32 -11.47 -14.44
C VAL A 12 -17.00 -11.91 -13.83
N LEU A 13 -17.06 -12.62 -12.71
CA LEU A 13 -15.95 -13.41 -12.18
C LEU A 13 -15.68 -14.50 -13.22
N CYS A 14 -14.45 -14.58 -13.72
CA CYS A 14 -14.02 -15.68 -14.56
C CYS A 14 -14.16 -16.99 -13.77
N SER A 15 -15.22 -17.76 -14.02
CA SER A 15 -15.42 -19.07 -13.40
C SER A 15 -15.00 -20.18 -14.37
N SER A 16 -14.11 -21.07 -13.93
CA SER A 16 -13.80 -22.30 -14.65
C SER A 16 -14.71 -23.44 -14.16
N GLY A 17 -15.34 -24.14 -15.10
CA GLY A 17 -16.24 -25.26 -14.81
C GLY A 17 -15.71 -26.54 -15.45
N PHE A 18 -15.53 -27.59 -14.64
CA PHE A 18 -15.06 -28.89 -15.11
C PHE A 18 -16.09 -29.97 -14.78
N SER A 19 -16.45 -30.79 -15.76
CA SER A 19 -17.40 -31.89 -15.59
C SER A 19 -16.85 -33.18 -16.18
N GLN A 20 -16.94 -34.28 -15.44
CA GLN A 20 -16.63 -35.63 -15.92
C GLN A 20 -17.90 -36.46 -15.96
N ALA A 21 -18.09 -37.22 -17.05
CA ALA A 21 -19.21 -38.15 -17.18
C ALA A 21 -18.67 -39.53 -17.58
N LEU A 22 -18.89 -40.52 -16.72
CA LEU A 22 -18.58 -41.93 -16.98
C LEU A 22 -19.89 -42.73 -16.93
N ALA A 23 -20.27 -43.33 -18.05
CA ALA A 23 -21.49 -44.12 -18.16
C ALA A 23 -21.15 -45.57 -18.55
N PHE A 24 -21.71 -46.54 -17.81
CA PHE A 24 -21.64 -47.95 -18.17
C PHE A 24 -22.53 -48.21 -19.39
N VAL A 25 -21.94 -48.73 -20.47
CA VAL A 25 -22.65 -48.98 -21.74
C VAL A 25 -23.10 -50.45 -21.84
N SER A 26 -22.18 -51.39 -21.69
CA SER A 26 -22.44 -52.84 -21.77
C SER A 26 -21.27 -53.63 -21.20
N SER A 27 -21.48 -54.91 -20.88
CA SER A 27 -20.40 -55.83 -20.46
C SER A 27 -20.18 -56.92 -21.51
N GLU A 28 -18.93 -57.14 -21.89
CA GLU A 28 -18.50 -58.24 -22.74
C GLU A 28 -17.78 -59.33 -21.91
N ALA A 29 -17.59 -60.52 -22.46
CA ALA A 29 -16.80 -61.57 -21.79
C ALA A 29 -15.34 -61.10 -21.65
N GLY A 30 -14.86 -60.99 -20.40
CA GLY A 30 -13.53 -60.47 -20.09
C GLY A 30 -12.37 -61.39 -20.53
N GLY A 31 -11.15 -60.84 -20.51
CA GLY A 31 -9.93 -61.59 -20.81
C GLY A 31 -9.64 -62.74 -19.85
N GLN A 32 -8.74 -63.65 -20.25
CA GLN A 32 -8.36 -64.81 -19.44
C GLN A 32 -7.73 -64.38 -18.12
N GLN A 33 -8.22 -64.94 -17.00
CA GLN A 33 -7.71 -64.62 -15.68
C GLN A 33 -6.30 -65.21 -15.51
N LEU A 34 -5.34 -64.36 -15.21
CA LEU A 34 -3.95 -64.75 -14.97
C LEU A 34 -3.74 -65.01 -13.48
N ALA A 35 -3.07 -66.11 -13.15
CA ALA A 35 -2.74 -66.49 -11.78
C ALA A 35 -1.27 -66.16 -11.48
N GLY A 36 -1.00 -65.56 -10.33
CA GLY A 36 0.34 -65.32 -9.81
C GLY A 36 0.30 -64.81 -8.37
N ASP A 37 1.44 -64.86 -7.69
CA ASP A 37 1.54 -64.57 -6.26
C ASP A 37 1.41 -63.07 -5.92
N ASN A 38 1.71 -62.19 -6.88
CA ASN A 38 1.73 -60.74 -6.72
C ASN A 38 1.41 -60.02 -8.04
N ALA A 39 0.60 -58.95 -7.99
CA ALA A 39 0.07 -58.26 -9.16
C ALA A 39 1.18 -57.65 -10.06
N GLU A 40 2.29 -57.21 -9.47
CA GLU A 40 3.42 -56.62 -10.19
C GLU A 40 4.17 -57.66 -11.06
N SER A 41 4.36 -58.89 -10.57
CA SER A 41 5.02 -59.95 -11.34
C SER A 41 4.13 -60.44 -12.49
N VAL A 42 2.81 -60.50 -12.26
CA VAL A 42 1.83 -60.87 -13.30
C VAL A 42 1.79 -59.80 -14.39
N ALA A 43 1.80 -58.51 -14.03
CA ALA A 43 1.84 -57.41 -14.99
C ALA A 43 3.12 -57.46 -15.86
N LEU A 44 4.29 -57.60 -15.25
CA LEU A 44 5.58 -57.69 -15.96
C LEU A 44 5.68 -58.95 -16.85
N SER A 45 4.96 -60.03 -16.52
CA SER A 45 4.92 -61.24 -17.37
C SER A 45 4.13 -61.05 -18.67
N GLN A 46 3.28 -60.02 -18.76
CA GLN A 46 2.43 -59.73 -19.92
C GLN A 46 3.03 -58.66 -20.85
N GLY A 47 4.13 -58.00 -20.46
CA GLY A 47 4.80 -56.99 -21.28
C GLY A 47 5.67 -56.02 -20.48
N ASP A 48 6.24 -55.04 -21.18
CA ASP A 48 7.11 -53.99 -20.63
C ASP A 48 6.29 -52.89 -19.93
N TYR A 49 5.67 -53.23 -18.81
CA TYR A 49 4.96 -52.26 -17.97
C TYR A 49 5.90 -51.63 -16.94
N ILE A 50 5.82 -50.31 -16.81
CA ILE A 50 6.59 -49.53 -15.84
C ILE A 50 5.67 -48.98 -14.77
N LYS A 51 6.13 -49.05 -13.51
CA LYS A 51 5.42 -48.46 -12.38
C LYS A 51 5.49 -46.94 -12.47
N GLN A 52 4.36 -46.31 -12.76
CA GLN A 52 4.25 -44.85 -12.79
C GLN A 52 3.37 -44.36 -11.64
N SER A 53 3.74 -43.22 -11.07
CA SER A 53 2.95 -42.56 -10.03
C SER A 53 1.71 -41.90 -10.66
N LEU A 54 0.55 -42.07 -10.04
CA LEU A 54 -0.67 -41.33 -10.39
C LEU A 54 -0.63 -39.86 -9.91
N ARG A 55 0.38 -39.49 -9.10
CA ARG A 55 0.65 -38.08 -8.80
C ARG A 55 1.29 -37.46 -10.04
N LEU A 56 0.55 -36.54 -10.67
CA LEU A 56 1.06 -35.70 -11.73
C LEU A 56 2.28 -34.93 -11.19
N LEU A 57 3.43 -35.18 -11.79
CA LEU A 57 4.63 -34.39 -11.54
C LEU A 57 4.38 -32.99 -12.12
N LEU A 58 4.75 -31.96 -11.34
CA LEU A 58 4.84 -30.60 -11.86
C LEU A 58 5.82 -30.64 -13.03
N ILE A 59 5.30 -30.45 -14.24
CA ILE A 59 6.15 -30.16 -15.40
C ILE A 59 6.81 -28.81 -15.09
N GLU A 60 8.11 -28.84 -14.82
CA GLU A 60 8.95 -27.65 -14.77
C GLU A 60 9.41 -27.28 -16.17
N GLN A 61 9.49 -25.96 -16.38
CA GLN A 61 9.93 -25.23 -17.57
C GLN A 61 8.92 -25.18 -18.74
N GLN A 62 8.21 -24.04 -18.82
CA GLN A 62 7.25 -23.68 -19.88
C GLN A 62 7.88 -22.90 -21.05
N CYS A 63 9.20 -22.87 -21.18
CA CYS A 63 9.84 -22.25 -22.34
C CYS A 63 10.51 -23.32 -23.21
N GLY A 64 9.90 -23.58 -24.37
CA GLY A 64 10.54 -24.27 -25.49
C GLY A 64 11.32 -23.31 -26.39
N ASP A 65 11.65 -23.77 -27.61
CA ASP A 65 12.52 -23.07 -28.58
C ASP A 65 12.00 -21.72 -29.13
N GLU A 66 10.79 -21.28 -28.74
CA GLU A 66 10.14 -20.04 -29.21
C GLU A 66 10.05 -18.92 -28.15
N CYS A 67 10.71 -19.06 -26.99
CA CYS A 67 10.73 -17.98 -26.01
C CYS A 67 11.66 -16.85 -26.43
N GLN A 68 11.12 -15.63 -26.48
CA GLN A 68 11.90 -14.40 -26.66
C GLN A 68 12.88 -14.24 -25.48
N SER A 69 14.08 -13.74 -25.76
CA SER A 69 15.04 -13.49 -24.69
C SER A 69 14.63 -12.28 -23.86
N ALA A 70 15.11 -12.19 -22.62
CA ALA A 70 14.84 -11.03 -21.78
C ALA A 70 15.32 -9.72 -22.41
N ALA A 71 16.40 -9.76 -23.20
CA ALA A 71 16.90 -8.60 -23.93
C ALA A 71 15.91 -8.13 -25.01
N ASP A 72 15.34 -9.07 -25.79
CA ASP A 72 14.38 -8.74 -26.84
C ASP A 72 13.09 -8.13 -26.25
N ILE A 73 12.63 -8.64 -25.10
CA ILE A 73 11.44 -8.13 -24.42
C ILE A 73 11.71 -6.73 -23.85
N VAL A 74 12.88 -6.49 -23.26
CA VAL A 74 13.26 -5.15 -22.78
C VAL A 74 13.38 -4.17 -23.93
N GLU A 75 13.95 -4.56 -25.08
CA GLU A 75 14.02 -3.70 -26.27
C GLU A 75 12.61 -3.36 -26.79
N ALA A 76 11.69 -4.32 -26.80
CA ALA A 76 10.30 -4.10 -27.25
C ALA A 76 9.52 -3.13 -26.35
N TYR A 77 9.79 -3.12 -25.05
CA TYR A 77 9.08 -2.31 -24.05
C TYR A 77 9.90 -1.13 -23.50
N HIS A 78 11.06 -0.83 -24.09
CA HIS A 78 12.00 0.21 -23.64
C HIS A 78 11.33 1.57 -23.48
N GLU A 79 10.58 2.02 -24.50
CA GLU A 79 9.85 3.31 -24.46
C GLU A 79 8.91 3.40 -23.25
N GLY A 80 8.18 2.32 -22.96
CA GLY A 80 7.27 2.23 -21.81
C GLY A 80 7.96 2.26 -20.44
N LEU A 81 9.24 1.88 -20.38
CA LEU A 81 10.05 1.96 -19.17
C LEU A 81 10.78 3.31 -19.01
N SER A 82 10.60 4.25 -19.94
CA SER A 82 11.16 5.60 -19.79
C SER A 82 10.57 6.34 -18.57
N SER A 83 11.35 7.28 -18.03
CA SER A 83 10.91 8.17 -16.94
C SER A 83 9.67 8.99 -17.30
N ASP A 84 9.49 9.30 -18.59
CA ASP A 84 8.44 10.20 -19.07
C ASP A 84 7.05 9.57 -19.02
N LEU A 85 7.01 8.23 -19.08
CA LEU A 85 5.78 7.45 -19.01
C LEU A 85 5.47 6.92 -17.60
N LEU A 86 6.27 7.29 -16.59
CA LEU A 86 5.94 6.96 -15.19
C LEU A 86 4.62 7.62 -14.77
N ALA A 87 3.90 6.92 -13.90
CA ALA A 87 2.50 7.17 -13.54
C ALA A 87 1.50 7.11 -14.71
N GLN A 88 1.87 6.49 -15.83
CA GLN A 88 0.96 6.17 -16.94
C GLN A 88 0.72 4.67 -17.07
N ALA A 89 -0.41 4.31 -17.68
CA ALA A 89 -0.81 2.91 -17.87
C ALA A 89 0.23 2.11 -18.66
N ASP A 90 0.86 2.74 -19.66
CA ASP A 90 1.84 2.09 -20.52
C ASP A 90 3.08 1.65 -19.73
N SER A 91 3.55 2.45 -18.76
CA SER A 91 4.68 2.05 -17.90
C SER A 91 4.34 0.88 -16.98
N SER A 92 3.16 0.91 -16.36
CA SER A 92 2.71 -0.22 -15.54
C SER A 92 2.50 -1.51 -16.36
N MET A 93 2.10 -1.40 -17.63
CA MET A 93 1.99 -2.54 -18.53
C MET A 93 3.37 -3.10 -18.90
N SER A 94 4.27 -2.24 -19.41
CA SER A 94 5.64 -2.63 -19.78
C SER A 94 6.37 -3.29 -18.61
N PHE A 95 6.20 -2.76 -17.40
CA PHE A 95 6.72 -3.35 -16.18
C PHE A 95 6.28 -4.80 -15.98
N LEU A 96 4.97 -5.10 -16.14
CA LEU A 96 4.44 -6.46 -15.94
C LEU A 96 4.93 -7.45 -17.01
N GLU A 97 5.04 -7.01 -18.26
CA GLU A 97 5.55 -7.84 -19.37
C GLU A 97 7.02 -8.21 -19.17
N VAL A 98 7.87 -7.23 -18.79
CA VAL A 98 9.28 -7.47 -18.50
C VAL A 98 9.46 -8.32 -17.23
N LEU A 99 8.63 -8.10 -16.21
CA LEU A 99 8.62 -8.89 -14.97
C LEU A 99 8.42 -10.39 -15.24
N ALA A 100 7.45 -10.73 -16.11
CA ALA A 100 7.19 -12.12 -16.49
C ALA A 100 8.42 -12.77 -17.15
N SER A 101 9.11 -12.03 -18.03
CA SER A 101 10.37 -12.50 -18.65
C SER A 101 11.48 -12.72 -17.62
N PHE A 102 11.67 -11.75 -16.71
CA PHE A 102 12.76 -11.81 -15.74
C PHE A 102 12.61 -12.97 -14.75
N ARG A 103 11.38 -13.36 -14.39
CA ARG A 103 11.11 -14.55 -13.56
C ARG A 103 11.60 -15.86 -14.17
N SER A 104 11.60 -15.94 -15.51
CA SER A 104 12.09 -17.11 -16.24
C SER A 104 13.59 -17.06 -16.59
N SER A 105 14.26 -15.95 -16.27
CA SER A 105 15.64 -15.68 -16.67
C SER A 105 16.64 -16.01 -15.56
N GLY A 106 17.81 -16.53 -15.94
CA GLY A 106 18.92 -16.78 -15.02
C GLY A 106 19.78 -15.53 -14.78
N LYS A 107 20.59 -15.56 -13.70
CA LYS A 107 21.44 -14.44 -13.26
C LYS A 107 22.23 -13.76 -14.40
N GLN A 108 22.93 -14.54 -15.22
CA GLN A 108 23.82 -13.99 -16.26
C GLN A 108 23.04 -13.20 -17.32
N SER A 109 21.88 -13.71 -17.74
CA SER A 109 21.03 -13.02 -18.71
C SER A 109 20.50 -11.69 -18.16
N LEU A 110 20.25 -11.61 -16.85
CA LEU A 110 19.82 -10.36 -16.21
C LEU A 110 20.96 -9.34 -16.15
N LEU A 111 22.18 -9.80 -15.83
CA LEU A 111 23.38 -8.94 -15.84
C LEU A 111 23.69 -8.41 -17.24
N ASP A 112 23.51 -9.23 -18.28
CA ASP A 112 23.75 -8.81 -19.66
C ASP A 112 22.78 -7.70 -20.09
N VAL A 113 21.52 -7.76 -19.64
CA VAL A 113 20.51 -6.71 -19.87
C VAL A 113 20.86 -5.42 -19.09
N LEU A 114 21.25 -5.55 -17.82
CA LEU A 114 21.54 -4.41 -16.95
C LEU A 114 22.85 -3.69 -17.31
N ASN A 115 23.84 -4.40 -17.83
CA ASN A 115 25.11 -3.83 -18.27
C ASN A 115 25.09 -3.30 -19.71
N ASN A 116 23.97 -3.41 -20.42
CA ASN A 116 23.86 -2.93 -21.78
C ASN A 116 23.79 -1.39 -21.82
N ASP A 117 24.70 -0.77 -22.58
CA ASP A 117 24.77 0.68 -22.76
C ASP A 117 23.47 1.29 -23.29
N ALA A 118 22.67 0.52 -24.04
CA ALA A 118 21.37 0.97 -24.55
C ALA A 118 20.29 1.17 -23.47
N ASN A 119 20.48 0.59 -22.28
CA ASN A 119 19.50 0.59 -21.20
C ASN A 119 19.82 1.58 -20.08
N GLN A 120 20.88 2.40 -20.22
CA GLN A 120 21.39 3.29 -19.17
C GLN A 120 20.33 4.29 -18.65
N ASP A 121 19.41 4.71 -19.51
CA ASP A 121 18.33 5.64 -19.20
C ASP A 121 17.15 4.98 -18.45
N ILE A 122 17.00 3.66 -18.57
CA ILE A 122 15.92 2.88 -17.93
C ILE A 122 16.40 1.99 -16.78
N ILE A 123 17.69 2.07 -16.39
CA ILE A 123 18.24 1.29 -15.25
C ILE A 123 17.40 1.43 -13.97
N PRO A 124 16.92 2.62 -13.55
CA PRO A 124 16.09 2.74 -12.36
C PRO A 124 14.82 1.89 -12.44
N GLN A 125 14.15 1.87 -13.59
CA GLN A 125 12.92 1.11 -13.83
C GLN A 125 13.21 -0.38 -13.99
N LEU A 126 14.34 -0.76 -14.58
CA LEU A 126 14.80 -2.16 -14.62
C LEU A 126 15.12 -2.69 -13.23
N LEU A 127 15.69 -1.85 -12.33
CA LEU A 127 15.88 -2.20 -10.93
C LEU A 127 14.56 -2.39 -10.19
N ASP A 128 13.52 -1.60 -10.50
CA ASP A 128 12.17 -1.82 -9.95
C ASP A 128 11.62 -3.20 -10.36
N VAL A 129 11.81 -3.57 -11.64
CA VAL A 129 11.40 -4.89 -12.15
C VAL A 129 12.20 -5.99 -11.45
N LEU A 130 13.52 -5.83 -11.37
CA LEU A 130 14.45 -6.79 -10.75
C LEU A 130 14.19 -6.99 -9.24
N ALA A 131 13.75 -5.94 -8.55
CA ALA A 131 13.30 -6.03 -7.16
C ALA A 131 12.01 -6.88 -7.06
N SER A 132 11.10 -6.70 -8.00
CA SER A 132 9.75 -7.29 -8.01
C SER A 132 9.69 -8.74 -8.54
N THR A 133 10.76 -9.24 -9.16
CA THR A 133 10.83 -10.61 -9.68
C THR A 133 10.84 -11.68 -8.61
N GLN A 134 11.34 -11.36 -7.40
CA GLN A 134 11.32 -12.25 -6.24
C GLN A 134 12.00 -13.62 -6.48
N THR A 135 13.10 -13.65 -7.25
CA THR A 135 13.90 -14.88 -7.47
C THR A 135 15.29 -14.76 -6.86
N SER A 136 15.95 -15.89 -6.58
CA SER A 136 17.35 -15.87 -6.12
C SER A 136 18.29 -15.27 -7.16
N SER A 137 18.07 -15.59 -8.44
CA SER A 137 18.86 -15.07 -9.56
C SER A 137 18.79 -13.55 -9.70
N SER A 138 17.61 -12.95 -9.48
CA SER A 138 17.46 -11.49 -9.57
C SER A 138 18.13 -10.78 -8.39
N TRP A 139 18.03 -11.34 -7.19
CA TRP A 139 18.70 -10.80 -6.01
C TRP A 139 20.22 -10.82 -6.17
N GLU A 140 20.79 -11.95 -6.60
CA GLU A 140 22.23 -12.07 -6.84
C GLU A 140 22.73 -11.13 -7.94
N ALA A 141 21.93 -10.91 -8.99
CA ALA A 141 22.25 -9.92 -10.02
C ALA A 141 22.23 -8.48 -9.46
N ALA A 142 21.22 -8.14 -8.65
CA ALA A 142 21.10 -6.82 -8.04
C ALA A 142 22.29 -6.50 -7.11
N MET A 143 22.71 -7.47 -6.29
CA MET A 143 23.83 -7.29 -5.34
C MET A 143 25.20 -7.18 -6.03
N GLU A 144 25.32 -7.56 -7.30
CA GLU A 144 26.55 -7.38 -8.08
C GLU A 144 26.65 -5.98 -8.69
N ILE A 145 25.50 -5.34 -8.95
CA ILE A 145 25.41 -3.99 -9.54
C ILE A 145 25.37 -2.90 -8.45
N LEU A 146 24.68 -3.18 -7.34
CA LEU A 146 24.48 -2.22 -6.26
C LEU A 146 25.59 -2.32 -5.22
N ASP A 147 26.44 -1.29 -5.13
CA ASP A 147 27.46 -1.18 -4.08
C ASP A 147 26.91 -0.42 -2.86
N PHE A 148 26.82 -1.11 -1.72
CA PHE A 148 26.42 -0.56 -0.43
C PHE A 148 27.45 0.41 0.18
N SER A 149 28.65 0.47 -0.41
CA SER A 149 29.77 1.30 0.05
C SER A 149 29.86 2.64 -0.69
N SER A 150 29.17 2.78 -1.83
CA SER A 150 29.26 3.95 -2.70
C SER A 150 28.14 4.95 -2.44
N GLU A 151 28.47 6.24 -2.32
CA GLU A 151 27.46 7.31 -2.25
C GLU A 151 26.75 7.54 -3.60
N GLU A 152 27.41 7.24 -4.72
CA GLU A 152 26.86 7.40 -6.07
C GLU A 152 25.72 6.39 -6.33
N SER A 153 25.79 5.21 -5.70
CA SER A 153 24.76 4.17 -5.81
C SER A 153 23.64 4.32 -4.78
N ALA A 154 23.72 5.31 -3.88
CA ALA A 154 22.83 5.40 -2.72
C ALA A 154 21.36 5.61 -3.09
N GLU A 155 21.08 6.41 -4.11
CA GLU A 155 19.72 6.68 -4.60
C GLU A 155 19.11 5.46 -5.30
N MET A 156 19.88 4.79 -6.16
CA MET A 156 19.44 3.56 -6.81
C MET A 156 19.23 2.42 -5.81
N LEU A 157 20.09 2.31 -4.80
CA LEU A 157 19.93 1.33 -3.74
C LEU A 157 18.71 1.64 -2.88
N GLU A 158 18.48 2.91 -2.52
CA GLU A 158 17.26 3.34 -1.84
C GLU A 158 16.01 2.95 -2.64
N ARG A 159 15.98 3.25 -3.94
CA ARG A 159 14.87 2.89 -4.83
C ARG A 159 14.63 1.38 -4.87
N PHE A 160 15.69 0.60 -5.13
CA PHE A 160 15.61 -0.86 -5.17
C PHE A 160 15.02 -1.42 -3.88
N LEU A 161 15.51 -0.94 -2.72
CA LEU A 161 15.03 -1.40 -1.42
C LEU A 161 13.59 -1.00 -1.12
N VAL A 162 13.17 0.21 -1.53
CA VAL A 162 11.78 0.64 -1.44
C VAL A 162 10.87 -0.26 -2.27
N VAL A 163 11.26 -0.63 -3.49
CA VAL A 163 10.43 -1.53 -4.32
C VAL A 163 10.38 -2.94 -3.74
N THR A 164 11.49 -3.45 -3.20
CA THR A 164 11.50 -4.77 -2.52
C THR A 164 10.54 -4.82 -1.32
N ALA A 165 10.13 -3.67 -0.75
CA ALA A 165 9.14 -3.60 0.32
C ALA A 165 7.78 -4.18 -0.03
N PHE A 166 7.40 -4.00 -1.28
CA PHE A 166 6.09 -4.33 -1.77
C PHE A 166 6.05 -5.76 -2.34
N ASN A 167 7.13 -6.52 -2.19
CA ASN A 167 7.20 -7.90 -2.64
C ASN A 167 6.25 -8.79 -1.86
N SER A 168 5.27 -9.35 -2.58
CA SER A 168 4.22 -10.25 -2.08
C SER A 168 4.74 -11.53 -1.40
N HIS A 169 5.83 -12.12 -1.89
CA HIS A 169 6.39 -13.41 -1.45
C HIS A 169 7.90 -13.27 -1.14
N PRO A 170 8.29 -12.60 -0.05
CA PRO A 170 9.70 -12.35 0.24
C PRO A 170 10.45 -13.65 0.60
N LEU A 171 11.69 -13.77 0.15
CA LEU A 171 12.52 -14.97 0.38
C LEU A 171 13.27 -14.86 1.73
N GLU A 172 13.28 -15.92 2.53
CA GLU A 172 14.03 -15.97 3.80
C GLU A 172 15.54 -15.71 3.61
N LEU A 173 16.10 -16.21 2.49
CA LEU A 173 17.49 -15.99 2.12
C LEU A 173 17.82 -14.50 1.91
N GLN A 174 16.88 -13.71 1.38
CA GLN A 174 17.06 -12.27 1.21
C GLN A 174 17.21 -11.61 2.57
N VAL A 175 16.34 -11.95 3.53
CA VAL A 175 16.40 -11.42 4.91
C VAL A 175 17.71 -11.80 5.60
N SER A 176 18.12 -13.07 5.49
CA SER A 176 19.35 -13.57 6.10
C SER A 176 20.62 -12.89 5.54
N ASN A 177 20.76 -12.85 4.22
CA ASN A 177 21.89 -12.18 3.56
C ASN A 177 21.99 -10.73 3.98
N LEU A 178 20.84 -10.11 4.16
CA LEU A 178 20.77 -8.73 4.52
C LEU A 178 21.17 -8.48 5.97
N MET A 179 20.72 -9.34 6.89
CA MET A 179 21.20 -9.38 8.28
C MET A 179 22.72 -9.60 8.37
N HIS A 180 23.32 -10.34 7.44
CA HIS A 180 24.78 -10.45 7.35
C HIS A 180 25.45 -9.12 6.97
N VAL A 181 24.91 -8.39 5.98
CA VAL A 181 25.37 -7.03 5.65
C VAL A 181 25.23 -6.10 6.86
N ILE A 182 24.14 -6.22 7.63
CA ILE A 182 23.89 -5.44 8.87
C ILE A 182 25.01 -5.62 9.88
N ARG A 183 25.24 -6.88 10.28
CA ARG A 183 26.24 -7.21 11.30
C ARG A 183 27.64 -6.84 10.83
N HIS A 184 27.93 -7.01 9.53
CA HIS A 184 29.22 -6.67 8.96
C HIS A 184 29.50 -5.16 9.01
N ILE A 185 28.56 -4.30 8.60
CA ILE A 185 28.74 -2.84 8.66
C ILE A 185 28.89 -2.37 10.12
N GLN A 186 28.14 -2.96 11.05
CA GLN A 186 28.19 -2.66 12.48
C GLN A 186 29.56 -2.99 13.12
N MET A 187 30.24 -4.05 12.66
CA MET A 187 31.50 -4.52 13.25
C MET A 187 32.76 -3.74 12.81
N TYR A 188 32.75 -3.09 11.63
CA TYR A 188 33.99 -2.59 11.01
C TYR A 188 34.28 -1.08 11.18
N THR A 189 33.33 -0.26 11.65
CA THR A 189 33.50 1.21 11.64
C THR A 189 33.58 1.85 13.03
N GLY A 190 34.75 1.72 13.67
CA GLY A 190 35.02 2.25 15.01
C GLY A 190 35.18 3.78 15.11
N ASN A 191 35.26 4.54 14.01
CA ASN A 191 35.19 6.02 13.98
C ASN A 191 35.31 6.54 12.53
N LEU A 192 34.19 6.70 11.83
CA LEU A 192 33.81 7.90 11.05
C LEU A 192 32.44 7.62 10.42
N TRP A 193 31.40 7.84 11.22
CA TRP A 193 30.01 7.59 10.87
C TRP A 193 29.42 8.63 9.88
N LYS A 194 30.26 9.16 8.98
CA LYS A 194 29.86 10.13 7.94
C LYS A 194 29.62 9.45 6.59
N GLU A 195 30.40 8.43 6.24
CA GLU A 195 30.13 7.55 5.09
C GLU A 195 29.16 6.42 5.48
N VAL A 196 29.22 5.99 6.74
CA VAL A 196 28.20 5.13 7.38
C VAL A 196 26.85 5.85 7.48
N LYS A 197 26.76 7.19 7.42
CA LYS A 197 25.47 7.89 7.37
C LYS A 197 24.73 7.66 6.06
N SER A 198 25.44 7.40 4.97
CA SER A 198 24.88 7.09 3.65
C SER A 198 24.42 5.64 3.61
N ALA A 199 25.23 4.71 4.16
CA ALA A 199 24.89 3.30 4.35
C ALA A 199 23.80 3.05 5.42
N VAL A 200 23.76 3.83 6.52
CA VAL A 200 22.73 3.80 7.58
C VAL A 200 21.43 4.48 7.13
N LYS A 201 21.53 5.51 6.26
CA LYS A 201 20.38 6.04 5.52
C LYS A 201 19.88 5.03 4.48
N MET A 202 20.74 4.25 3.83
CA MET A 202 20.35 3.15 2.94
C MET A 202 19.74 1.95 3.69
N PHE A 203 20.27 1.66 4.87
CA PHE A 203 19.75 0.68 5.83
C PHE A 203 18.38 1.03 6.40
N ARG A 204 18.03 2.32 6.40
CA ARG A 204 16.67 2.77 6.68
C ARG A 204 15.66 2.10 5.74
N TYR A 205 16.00 1.92 4.47
CA TYR A 205 15.08 1.33 3.48
C TYR A 205 15.01 -0.17 3.54
N LEU A 206 15.93 -0.78 4.27
CA LEU A 206 16.10 -2.21 4.30
C LEU A 206 15.23 -2.92 5.32
N TRP A 207 14.80 -2.16 6.31
CA TRP A 207 14.03 -2.62 7.44
C TRP A 207 12.61 -2.04 7.49
N LEU A 208 12.37 -0.99 6.72
CA LEU A 208 11.05 -0.41 6.47
C LEU A 208 10.23 -1.21 5.44
N SER A 209 10.85 -2.14 4.74
CA SER A 209 10.28 -2.74 3.54
C SER A 209 9.85 -4.18 3.78
N GLN A 210 10.70 -4.99 4.39
CA GLN A 210 10.43 -6.41 4.45
C GLN A 210 9.40 -6.82 5.51
N LEU A 211 9.09 -5.98 6.51
CA LEU A 211 8.43 -6.45 7.74
C LEU A 211 6.98 -5.99 7.93
N GLU A 212 6.43 -5.16 7.04
CA GLU A 212 4.98 -4.89 7.01
C GLU A 212 4.27 -5.94 6.16
N LEU A 213 4.86 -6.28 5.00
CA LEU A 213 4.35 -7.37 4.19
C LEU A 213 4.76 -8.74 4.73
N SER A 214 5.93 -8.93 5.37
CA SER A 214 6.22 -10.25 5.98
C SER A 214 5.59 -10.47 7.36
N SER A 215 5.20 -9.44 8.14
CA SER A 215 4.42 -9.64 9.37
C SER A 215 2.92 -9.89 9.13
N ARG A 216 2.39 -9.41 8.01
CA ARG A 216 1.00 -9.70 7.59
C ARG A 216 0.87 -10.76 6.49
N THR A 217 1.94 -11.13 5.77
CA THR A 217 1.90 -12.11 4.64
C THR A 217 2.77 -13.35 4.89
N LEU A 218 3.99 -13.20 5.43
CA LEU A 218 4.83 -14.36 5.86
C LEU A 218 4.35 -14.89 7.23
N CYS A 219 3.96 -13.96 8.09
CA CYS A 219 3.40 -14.15 9.43
C CYS A 219 1.87 -14.30 9.46
N VAL A 220 1.23 -14.49 8.31
CA VAL A 220 -0.12 -15.09 8.26
C VAL A 220 -0.08 -16.45 8.96
N GLU A 221 1.04 -17.16 8.79
CA GLU A 221 1.32 -18.42 9.45
C GLU A 221 2.20 -18.17 10.69
N GLU A 222 1.63 -18.44 11.88
CA GLU A 222 2.29 -18.24 13.19
C GLU A 222 3.68 -18.91 13.27
N GLU A 223 3.88 -20.01 12.54
CA GLU A 223 5.14 -20.78 12.53
C GLU A 223 6.31 -19.99 11.92
N VAL A 224 6.05 -19.16 10.90
CA VAL A 224 7.10 -18.39 10.22
C VAL A 224 7.51 -17.16 11.05
N CYS A 225 6.59 -16.54 11.78
CA CYS A 225 6.91 -15.47 12.74
C CYS A 225 7.82 -15.93 13.87
N ALA A 226 7.67 -17.18 14.28
CA ALA A 226 8.50 -17.80 15.30
C ALA A 226 9.89 -18.18 14.76
N GLY A 227 10.14 -18.00 13.46
CA GLY A 227 11.40 -18.26 12.80
C GLY A 227 12.55 -17.44 13.40
N GLN A 228 13.72 -18.08 13.52
CA GLN A 228 14.89 -17.48 14.17
C GLN A 228 15.40 -16.23 13.45
N VAL A 229 15.32 -16.18 12.11
CA VAL A 229 15.75 -15.02 11.31
C VAL A 229 14.93 -13.76 11.66
N VAL A 230 13.63 -13.91 11.83
CA VAL A 230 12.71 -12.80 12.16
C VAL A 230 12.95 -12.32 13.59
N GLN A 231 13.07 -13.25 14.55
CA GLN A 231 13.32 -12.89 15.95
C GLN A 231 14.69 -12.25 16.17
N ASP A 232 15.74 -12.75 15.52
CA ASP A 232 17.07 -12.15 15.52
C ASP A 232 17.02 -10.71 14.98
N ALA A 233 16.24 -10.50 13.92
CA ALA A 233 16.06 -9.18 13.33
C ALA A 233 15.35 -8.24 14.33
N LEU A 234 14.19 -8.64 14.87
CA LEU A 234 13.45 -7.87 15.88
C LEU A 234 14.34 -7.49 17.07
N GLY A 235 15.12 -8.45 17.58
CA GLY A 235 16.07 -8.23 18.67
C GLY A 235 17.07 -7.10 18.39
N VAL A 236 17.67 -7.07 17.19
CA VAL A 236 18.63 -6.03 16.81
C VAL A 236 18.01 -4.64 16.89
N PHE A 237 16.77 -4.47 16.40
CA PHE A 237 16.14 -3.14 16.37
C PHE A 237 15.59 -2.72 17.72
N THR A 238 15.14 -3.66 18.55
CA THR A 238 14.81 -3.37 19.95
C THR A 238 16.04 -2.96 20.74
N ASP A 239 17.19 -3.57 20.50
CA ASP A 239 18.46 -3.20 21.16
C ASP A 239 18.90 -1.77 20.75
N ILE A 240 18.72 -1.42 19.48
CA ILE A 240 19.07 -0.09 18.94
C ILE A 240 18.21 1.04 19.57
N LEU A 241 17.02 0.75 20.11
CA LEU A 241 16.23 1.76 20.83
C LEU A 241 16.98 2.36 22.04
N SER A 242 17.97 1.65 22.57
CA SER A 242 18.83 2.12 23.68
C SER A 242 20.09 2.88 23.21
N ALA A 243 20.21 3.19 21.91
CA ALA A 243 21.37 3.92 21.37
C ALA A 243 21.42 5.38 21.85
N GLU A 244 22.63 5.95 21.98
CA GLU A 244 22.82 7.33 22.44
C GLU A 244 22.37 8.39 21.40
N GLU A 245 22.36 8.07 20.11
CA GLU A 245 22.04 9.03 19.05
C GLU A 245 20.54 9.02 18.68
N ASP A 246 19.87 10.18 18.78
CA ASP A 246 18.44 10.33 18.48
C ASP A 246 18.07 9.96 17.03
N SER A 247 18.97 10.23 16.10
CA SER A 247 18.78 9.92 14.67
C SER A 247 18.68 8.40 14.45
N VAL A 248 19.42 7.63 15.25
CA VAL A 248 19.48 6.16 15.23
C VAL A 248 18.26 5.58 15.96
N ARG A 249 17.82 6.18 17.06
CA ARG A 249 16.58 5.75 17.74
C ARG A 249 15.35 5.97 16.86
N LYS A 250 15.24 7.13 16.21
CA LYS A 250 14.18 7.43 15.22
C LYS A 250 14.17 6.44 14.06
N LEU A 251 15.35 6.01 13.60
CA LEU A 251 15.49 4.97 12.57
C LEU A 251 14.88 3.65 13.04
N ALA A 252 15.28 3.16 14.22
CA ALA A 252 14.77 1.92 14.76
C ALA A 252 13.27 1.96 15.00
N LEU A 253 12.77 3.10 15.46
CA LEU A 253 11.36 3.38 15.60
C LEU A 253 10.58 3.19 14.29
N TYR A 254 10.99 3.84 13.19
CA TYR A 254 10.30 3.65 11.90
C TYR A 254 10.38 2.19 11.44
N ALA A 255 11.51 1.53 11.64
CA ALA A 255 11.72 0.13 11.29
C ALA A 255 10.75 -0.81 12.06
N LEU A 256 10.59 -0.60 13.36
CA LEU A 256 9.64 -1.34 14.20
C LEU A 256 8.17 -1.02 13.86
N ARG A 257 7.89 0.20 13.39
CA ARG A 257 6.56 0.58 12.90
C ARG A 257 6.13 -0.32 11.76
N ASN A 258 6.96 -0.41 10.73
CA ASN A 258 6.62 -1.19 9.55
C ASN A 258 6.62 -2.69 9.89
N ALA A 259 7.44 -3.13 10.85
CA ALA A 259 7.31 -4.48 11.40
C ALA A 259 5.95 -4.76 12.04
N GLY A 260 5.34 -3.78 12.72
CA GLY A 260 4.01 -3.92 13.32
C GLY A 260 3.89 -5.06 14.35
N GLN A 261 5.00 -5.66 14.78
CA GLN A 261 5.00 -6.89 15.56
C GLN A 261 4.60 -6.61 17.02
N PRO A 262 3.54 -7.26 17.56
CA PRO A 262 3.07 -7.00 18.92
C PRO A 262 4.13 -7.19 20.01
N SER A 263 5.12 -8.07 19.77
CA SER A 263 6.23 -8.34 20.68
C SER A 263 7.15 -7.13 20.92
N THR A 264 7.15 -6.16 20.01
CA THR A 264 8.03 -4.98 20.06
C THR A 264 7.42 -3.81 20.84
N LEU A 265 6.10 -3.77 20.97
CA LEU A 265 5.36 -2.70 21.63
C LEU A 265 5.84 -2.43 23.07
N PRO A 266 6.12 -3.43 23.94
CA PRO A 266 6.64 -3.18 25.28
C PRO A 266 7.95 -2.38 25.29
N ALA A 267 8.88 -2.68 24.39
CA ALA A 267 10.16 -1.98 24.29
C ALA A 267 9.97 -0.52 23.85
N ILE A 268 9.07 -0.27 22.90
CA ILE A 268 8.72 1.08 22.44
C ILE A 268 8.10 1.90 23.60
N VAL A 269 7.15 1.30 24.33
CA VAL A 269 6.46 1.96 25.46
C VAL A 269 7.41 2.23 26.63
N GLU A 270 8.38 1.34 26.89
CA GLU A 270 9.40 1.54 27.90
C GLU A 270 10.32 2.72 27.53
N MET A 271 10.80 2.75 26.28
CA MET A 271 11.64 3.84 25.77
C MET A 271 10.91 5.19 25.87
N ILE A 272 9.66 5.27 25.40
CA ILE A 272 8.83 6.48 25.47
C ILE A 272 8.67 6.99 26.91
N GLY A 273 8.55 6.09 27.88
CA GLY A 273 8.41 6.45 29.29
C GLY A 273 9.64 7.12 29.90
N GLN A 274 10.83 6.83 29.34
CA GLN A 274 12.12 7.34 29.83
C GLN A 274 12.67 8.48 28.97
N GLU A 275 12.09 8.71 27.79
CA GLU A 275 12.61 9.66 26.81
C GLU A 275 12.51 11.12 27.26
N GLU A 276 13.60 11.86 27.05
CA GLU A 276 13.66 13.30 27.28
C GLU A 276 13.43 14.11 26.00
N ASP A 277 13.91 13.61 24.86
CA ASP A 277 13.80 14.28 23.57
C ASP A 277 12.36 14.26 23.02
N LEU A 278 11.78 15.45 22.86
CA LEU A 278 10.40 15.61 22.40
C LEU A 278 10.19 15.12 20.96
N ASP A 279 11.21 15.21 20.10
CA ASP A 279 11.10 14.76 18.72
C ASP A 279 11.09 13.24 18.63
N VAL A 280 11.85 12.54 19.48
CA VAL A 280 11.81 11.07 19.57
C VAL A 280 10.44 10.61 20.08
N ILE A 281 9.88 11.28 21.10
CA ILE A 281 8.54 11.00 21.61
C ILE A 281 7.48 11.20 20.52
N GLU A 282 7.55 12.29 19.76
CA GLU A 282 6.60 12.56 18.66
C GLU A 282 6.60 11.42 17.64
N VAL A 283 7.79 11.00 17.18
CA VAL A 283 7.93 9.89 16.23
C VAL A 283 7.39 8.59 16.83
N ALA A 284 7.70 8.30 18.09
CA ALA A 284 7.26 7.07 18.73
C ALA A 284 5.73 7.00 18.91
N LEU A 285 5.06 8.12 19.16
CA LEU A 285 3.60 8.18 19.20
C LEU A 285 2.95 7.94 17.82
N ASP A 286 3.52 8.51 16.76
CA ASP A 286 3.05 8.27 15.39
C ASP A 286 3.18 6.79 14.97
N ILE A 287 4.11 6.06 15.61
CA ILE A 287 4.38 4.64 15.34
C ILE A 287 3.43 3.72 16.10
N ILE A 288 3.11 4.09 17.34
CA ILE A 288 2.16 3.33 18.16
C ILE A 288 0.78 3.20 17.48
N ASP A 289 0.43 4.12 16.59
CA ASP A 289 -0.81 4.08 15.81
C ASP A 289 -0.97 2.81 14.94
N VAL A 290 0.12 2.12 14.56
CA VAL A 290 0.04 0.90 13.73
C VAL A 290 -0.53 -0.29 14.48
N PHE A 291 -0.38 -0.33 15.80
CA PHE A 291 -0.82 -1.49 16.59
C PHE A 291 -2.35 -1.56 16.71
N GLU A 292 -2.85 -2.79 16.74
CA GLU A 292 -4.28 -3.09 16.91
C GLU A 292 -4.82 -2.56 18.25
N GLU A 293 -6.12 -2.25 18.28
CA GLU A 293 -6.75 -1.63 19.45
C GLU A 293 -6.72 -2.53 20.70
N GLU A 294 -6.64 -3.85 20.53
CA GLU A 294 -6.52 -4.87 21.58
C GLU A 294 -5.24 -4.72 22.40
N LEU A 295 -4.17 -4.24 21.78
CA LEU A 295 -2.85 -4.10 22.41
C LEU A 295 -2.77 -2.85 23.31
N PHE A 296 -3.72 -1.92 23.22
CA PHE A 296 -3.76 -0.69 24.03
C PHE A 296 -4.25 -0.96 25.45
N THR A 297 -3.36 -1.56 26.24
CA THR A 297 -3.58 -1.86 27.67
C THR A 297 -3.77 -0.59 28.50
N ARG A 298 -4.27 -0.77 29.73
CA ARG A 298 -4.46 0.34 30.70
C ARG A 298 -3.18 1.12 30.98
N ASP A 299 -2.01 0.46 30.96
CA ASP A 299 -0.73 1.10 31.22
C ASP A 299 -0.33 2.06 30.09
N ILE A 300 -0.54 1.65 28.83
CA ILE A 300 -0.31 2.50 27.65
C ILE A 300 -1.27 3.69 27.68
N LYS A 301 -2.57 3.45 27.91
CA LYS A 301 -3.56 4.54 28.04
C LYS A 301 -3.23 5.51 29.17
N ARG A 302 -2.64 5.04 30.27
CA ARG A 302 -2.15 5.91 31.36
C ARG A 302 -0.99 6.78 30.90
N GLN A 303 -0.02 6.25 30.15
CA GLN A 303 1.06 7.05 29.58
C GLN A 303 0.54 8.10 28.59
N LEU A 304 -0.38 7.73 27.69
CA LEU A 304 -1.01 8.68 26.75
C LEU A 304 -1.74 9.81 27.48
N ASN A 305 -2.49 9.48 28.54
CA ASN A 305 -3.11 10.49 29.40
C ASN A 305 -2.08 11.41 30.08
N ASN A 306 -0.92 10.88 30.47
CA ASN A 306 0.17 11.69 31.05
C ASN A 306 0.75 12.68 30.02
N PHE A 307 0.90 12.28 28.75
CA PHE A 307 1.31 13.17 27.68
C PHE A 307 0.29 14.28 27.44
N TYR A 308 -0.98 13.93 27.33
CA TYR A 308 -2.05 14.90 27.05
C TYR A 308 -2.25 15.92 28.18
N HIS A 309 -2.42 15.42 29.42
CA HIS A 309 -2.70 16.24 30.60
C HIS A 309 -1.44 16.88 31.20
N GLN A 310 -0.25 16.58 30.68
CA GLN A 310 1.03 17.13 31.14
C GLN A 310 1.28 16.88 32.65
N ASN A 311 0.92 15.68 33.14
CA ASN A 311 0.96 15.36 34.58
C ASN A 311 2.39 15.35 35.17
N HIS A 312 3.42 15.13 34.35
CA HIS A 312 4.81 15.01 34.78
C HIS A 312 5.69 16.17 34.30
N LYS A 313 5.60 16.52 33.02
CA LYS A 313 6.33 17.62 32.39
C LYS A 313 5.48 18.28 31.30
N ARG A 314 5.92 19.44 30.82
CA ARG A 314 5.32 20.10 29.66
C ARG A 314 5.72 19.35 28.39
N TYR A 315 4.73 19.12 27.53
CA TYR A 315 4.88 18.51 26.21
C TYR A 315 4.41 19.47 25.13
N SER A 316 4.96 19.35 23.92
CA SER A 316 4.53 20.14 22.77
C SER A 316 3.06 19.87 22.42
N ASN A 317 2.39 20.82 21.78
CA ASN A 317 1.00 20.64 21.35
C ASN A 317 0.83 19.50 20.34
N VAL A 318 1.89 19.18 19.58
CA VAL A 318 1.90 18.06 18.63
C VAL A 318 1.84 16.72 19.37
N ILE A 319 2.70 16.51 20.36
CA ILE A 319 2.70 15.30 21.21
C ILE A 319 1.34 15.12 21.90
N ARG A 320 0.77 16.22 22.42
CA ARG A 320 -0.54 16.20 23.08
C ARG A 320 -1.67 15.85 22.13
N ALA A 321 -1.64 16.38 20.91
CA ALA A 321 -2.61 16.08 19.86
C ALA A 321 -2.52 14.60 19.43
N SER A 322 -1.32 14.08 19.16
CA SER A 322 -1.10 12.68 18.81
C SER A 322 -1.56 11.74 19.94
N ALA A 323 -1.27 12.07 21.20
CA ALA A 323 -1.69 11.25 22.34
C ALA A 323 -3.23 11.20 22.49
N VAL A 324 -3.92 12.33 22.31
CA VAL A 324 -5.39 12.36 22.31
C VAL A 324 -5.98 11.62 21.14
N PHE A 325 -5.38 11.77 19.95
CA PHE A 325 -5.81 11.05 18.77
C PHE A 325 -5.81 9.54 19.02
N LEU A 326 -4.69 8.98 19.50
CA LEU A 326 -4.60 7.56 19.89
C LEU A 326 -5.62 7.16 20.96
N LEU A 327 -5.86 8.02 21.97
CA LEU A 327 -6.86 7.75 23.00
C LEU A 327 -8.29 7.70 22.45
N LEU A 328 -8.60 8.51 21.44
CA LEU A 328 -9.93 8.59 20.82
C LEU A 328 -10.16 7.52 19.76
N THR A 329 -9.12 7.06 19.07
CA THR A 329 -9.24 6.03 18.01
C THR A 329 -9.09 4.61 18.53
N LYS A 330 -8.21 4.36 19.52
CA LYS A 330 -7.89 3.01 20.02
C LYS A 330 -8.79 2.59 21.19
N LYS A 331 -10.07 2.36 20.88
CA LYS A 331 -11.11 1.89 21.80
C LYS A 331 -11.26 2.79 23.06
N PRO A 332 -11.73 4.05 22.92
CA PRO A 332 -11.87 4.97 24.04
C PRO A 332 -12.88 4.45 25.07
N CYS A 333 -12.61 4.63 26.37
CA CYS A 333 -13.65 4.44 27.37
C CYS A 333 -14.46 5.74 27.57
N LYS A 334 -15.71 5.62 28.04
CA LYS A 334 -16.57 6.78 28.29
C LYS A 334 -15.91 7.84 29.19
N GLN A 335 -15.10 7.40 30.16
CA GLN A 335 -14.41 8.31 31.05
C GLN A 335 -13.27 9.06 30.35
N ASP A 336 -12.56 8.43 29.40
CA ASP A 336 -11.49 9.07 28.62
C ASP A 336 -12.07 10.22 27.79
N VAL A 337 -13.15 9.96 27.06
CA VAL A 337 -13.83 10.98 26.25
C VAL A 337 -14.34 12.13 27.11
N LEU A 338 -14.94 11.83 28.27
CA LEU A 338 -15.42 12.86 29.19
C LEU A 338 -14.28 13.70 29.76
N ASN A 339 -13.17 13.08 30.17
CA ASN A 339 -12.02 13.80 30.71
C ASN A 339 -11.40 14.74 29.66
N ILE A 340 -11.28 14.26 28.41
CA ILE A 340 -10.79 15.06 27.28
C ILE A 340 -11.75 16.23 27.03
N ALA A 341 -13.06 15.96 26.86
CA ALA A 341 -14.06 16.99 26.60
C ALA A 341 -14.13 18.06 27.72
N LEU A 342 -14.03 17.67 29.00
CA LEU A 342 -14.03 18.59 30.13
C LEU A 342 -12.75 19.43 30.23
N SER A 343 -11.64 18.96 29.65
CA SER A 343 -10.38 19.68 29.63
C SER A 343 -10.30 20.73 28.53
N LEU A 344 -11.09 20.61 27.44
CA LEU A 344 -11.08 21.54 26.29
C LEU A 344 -11.22 23.04 26.66
N PRO A 345 -12.12 23.44 27.58
CA PRO A 345 -12.26 24.85 27.98
C PRO A 345 -11.08 25.38 28.80
N HIS A 346 -10.25 24.49 29.34
CA HIS A 346 -9.14 24.80 30.23
C HIS A 346 -7.77 24.71 29.53
N LEU A 347 -7.75 24.42 28.23
CA LEU A 347 -6.52 24.40 27.44
C LEU A 347 -6.05 25.84 27.18
N GLU A 348 -4.78 26.11 27.49
CA GLU A 348 -4.15 27.42 27.24
C GLU A 348 -4.04 27.74 25.74
N THR A 349 -3.99 26.71 24.89
CA THR A 349 -3.75 26.81 23.44
C THR A 349 -5.05 26.63 22.66
N PHE A 350 -5.53 27.72 22.06
CA PHE A 350 -6.76 27.73 21.25
C PHE A 350 -6.71 26.71 20.09
N GLU A 351 -5.59 26.65 19.38
CA GLU A 351 -5.43 25.74 18.23
C GLU A 351 -5.54 24.25 18.63
N LEU A 352 -4.98 23.87 19.78
CA LEU A 352 -5.10 22.50 20.28
C LEU A 352 -6.55 22.17 20.67
N SER A 353 -7.23 23.11 21.34
CA SER A 353 -8.64 22.95 21.71
C SER A 353 -9.53 22.81 20.48
N LYS A 354 -9.30 23.63 19.45
CA LYS A 354 -10.05 23.57 18.20
C LYS A 354 -9.77 22.29 17.42
N PHE A 355 -8.51 21.85 17.34
CA PHE A 355 -8.13 20.59 16.71
C PHE A 355 -8.85 19.40 17.35
N ILE A 356 -8.81 19.27 18.69
CA ILE A 356 -9.45 18.16 19.40
C ILE A 356 -10.98 18.23 19.28
N SER A 357 -11.57 19.43 19.38
CA SER A 357 -13.02 19.60 19.19
C SER A 357 -13.46 19.20 17.79
N SER A 358 -12.70 19.60 16.76
CA SER A 358 -12.98 19.21 15.37
C SER A 358 -12.89 17.70 15.21
N LYS A 359 -11.91 17.04 15.82
CA LYS A 359 -11.78 15.58 15.73
C LYS A 359 -12.93 14.85 16.41
N LEU A 360 -13.40 15.33 17.56
CA LEU A 360 -14.57 14.77 18.24
C LEU A 360 -15.85 14.93 17.40
N GLU A 361 -16.00 16.07 16.70
CA GLU A 361 -17.10 16.30 15.74
C GLU A 361 -17.01 15.31 14.57
N THR A 362 -15.85 15.18 13.92
CA THR A 362 -15.63 14.23 12.81
C THR A 362 -15.94 12.79 13.20
N LEU A 363 -15.41 12.33 14.35
CA LEU A 363 -15.66 10.97 14.84
C LEU A 363 -17.15 10.74 15.13
N SER A 364 -17.88 11.76 15.60
CA SER A 364 -19.32 11.67 15.81
C SER A 364 -20.12 11.67 14.50
N GLU A 365 -19.63 12.31 13.44
CA GLU A 365 -20.28 12.34 12.13
C GLU A 365 -20.08 11.04 11.34
N LEU A 366 -18.91 10.39 11.49
CA LEU A 366 -18.63 9.08 10.90
C LEU A 366 -19.58 7.99 11.43
N ASP A 367 -19.91 8.02 12.72
CA ASP A 367 -20.89 7.11 13.35
C ASP A 367 -22.37 7.48 13.04
N SER A 368 -22.60 8.53 12.24
CA SER A 368 -23.97 8.96 11.93
C SER A 368 -24.70 7.97 11.01
N ALA A 369 -26.04 8.07 10.99
CA ALA A 369 -26.88 7.30 10.07
C ALA A 369 -26.52 7.52 8.59
N ALA A 370 -25.87 8.64 8.23
CA ALA A 370 -25.38 8.90 6.88
C ALA A 370 -24.07 8.14 6.58
N GLY A 371 -23.15 8.05 7.54
CA GLY A 371 -21.95 7.21 7.45
C GLY A 371 -22.31 5.73 7.30
N ASN A 372 -23.26 5.25 8.11
CA ASN A 372 -23.80 3.90 8.00
C ASN A 372 -24.50 3.63 6.66
N VAL A 373 -25.18 4.63 6.07
CA VAL A 373 -25.80 4.49 4.74
C VAL A 373 -24.77 4.49 3.62
N LEU A 374 -23.66 5.23 3.76
CA LEU A 374 -22.54 5.18 2.81
C LEU A 374 -21.79 3.84 2.90
N ALA A 375 -21.59 3.30 4.11
CA ALA A 375 -21.07 1.96 4.34
C ALA A 375 -21.98 0.86 3.74
N ASP A 376 -23.31 1.05 3.75
CA ASP A 376 -24.29 0.15 3.16
C ASP A 376 -24.38 0.26 1.61
N THR A 377 -23.60 1.15 0.97
CA THR A 377 -23.65 1.36 -0.50
C THR A 377 -22.63 0.57 -1.35
N GLY A 378 -21.86 -0.35 -0.76
CA GLY A 378 -21.05 -1.33 -1.52
C GLY A 378 -20.13 -2.14 -0.62
N ASP A 379 -19.62 -3.28 -1.12
CA ASP A 379 -18.71 -4.17 -0.38
C ASP A 379 -17.37 -3.49 0.02
N SER A 380 -17.10 -2.27 -0.46
CA SER A 380 -15.95 -1.46 -0.08
C SER A 380 -16.25 0.03 -0.22
N THR A 381 -15.74 0.83 0.72
CA THR A 381 -15.82 2.29 0.72
C THR A 381 -14.43 2.91 0.76
N VAL A 382 -14.24 4.00 0.03
CA VAL A 382 -12.99 4.78 0.07
C VAL A 382 -13.33 6.15 0.66
N PHE A 383 -12.64 6.53 1.72
CA PHE A 383 -12.76 7.85 2.32
C PHE A 383 -11.39 8.55 2.36
N TYR A 384 -11.43 9.87 2.42
CA TYR A 384 -10.24 10.68 2.61
C TYR A 384 -10.41 11.52 3.88
N GLU A 385 -9.33 11.68 4.62
CA GLU A 385 -9.26 12.50 5.81
C GLU A 385 -8.16 13.56 5.64
N LEU A 386 -8.45 14.79 6.06
CA LEU A 386 -7.49 15.89 6.05
C LEU A 386 -7.48 16.56 7.42
N ASP A 387 -6.38 16.37 8.14
CA ASP A 387 -6.15 16.97 9.45
C ASP A 387 -5.04 18.01 9.36
N LEU A 388 -5.34 19.26 9.71
CA LEU A 388 -4.37 20.37 9.73
C LEU A 388 -4.15 20.87 11.14
N GLN A 389 -2.91 20.75 11.61
CA GLN A 389 -2.47 21.30 12.88
C GLN A 389 -1.69 22.60 12.65
N MET A 390 -2.23 23.70 13.16
CA MET A 390 -1.63 25.03 13.03
C MET A 390 -0.92 25.45 14.32
N THR A 391 0.06 26.35 14.17
CA THR A 391 0.71 27.08 15.26
C THR A 391 -0.15 28.27 15.70
N GLY A 392 0.15 28.89 16.85
CA GLY A 392 -0.54 30.10 17.30
C GLY A 392 -0.43 31.29 16.33
N SER A 393 0.66 31.34 15.56
CA SER A 393 0.90 32.28 14.45
C SER A 393 0.11 31.98 13.17
N GLY A 394 -0.62 30.86 13.11
CA GLY A 394 -1.35 30.43 11.92
C GLY A 394 -0.43 29.84 10.83
N LEU A 395 0.72 29.27 11.21
CA LEU A 395 1.57 28.49 10.30
C LEU A 395 1.21 27.00 10.40
N LEU A 396 1.39 26.27 9.31
CA LEU A 396 1.17 24.82 9.30
C LEU A 396 2.29 24.10 10.07
N ARG A 397 1.96 23.46 11.20
CA ARG A 397 2.91 22.62 11.96
C ARG A 397 2.94 21.20 11.44
N LYS A 398 1.76 20.60 11.22
CA LYS A 398 1.61 19.23 10.73
C LYS A 398 0.33 19.12 9.89
N SER A 399 0.38 18.40 8.79
CA SER A 399 -0.76 18.05 7.95
C SER A 399 -0.79 16.54 7.79
N HIS A 400 -1.95 15.93 7.94
CA HIS A 400 -2.18 14.54 7.56
C HIS A 400 -3.22 14.50 6.46
N PHE A 401 -2.89 13.85 5.35
CA PHE A 401 -3.82 13.56 4.28
C PHE A 401 -3.83 12.05 4.06
N ASP A 402 -4.88 11.40 4.54
CA ASP A 402 -5.03 9.96 4.51
C ASP A 402 -6.14 9.57 3.51
N VAL A 403 -5.89 8.51 2.74
CA VAL A 403 -6.86 7.87 1.86
C VAL A 403 -6.97 6.42 2.28
N ASP A 404 -8.12 6.08 2.84
CA ASP A 404 -8.38 4.79 3.45
C ASP A 404 -9.43 4.03 2.63
N LEU A 405 -9.22 2.72 2.50
CA LEU A 405 -10.13 1.77 1.91
C LEU A 405 -10.66 0.85 3.00
N ASP A 406 -11.96 0.89 3.22
CA ASP A 406 -12.65 0.03 4.18
C ASP A 406 -13.48 -1.00 3.42
N ALA A 407 -13.09 -2.27 3.54
CA ALA A 407 -13.80 -3.42 3.01
C ALA A 407 -14.46 -4.18 4.18
N VAL A 408 -15.47 -5.01 3.89
CA VAL A 408 -16.36 -5.64 4.89
C VAL A 408 -15.66 -6.21 6.15
N ASN A 409 -14.43 -6.71 6.02
CA ASN A 409 -13.66 -7.30 7.13
C ASN A 409 -12.27 -6.68 7.33
N ASP A 410 -11.86 -5.69 6.53
CA ASP A 410 -10.47 -5.20 6.57
C ASP A 410 -10.38 -3.75 6.09
N SER A 411 -9.49 -2.98 6.72
CA SER A 411 -9.25 -1.58 6.40
C SER A 411 -7.78 -1.38 6.01
N LEU A 412 -7.54 -0.74 4.88
CA LEU A 412 -6.20 -0.52 4.34
C LEU A 412 -5.98 0.97 4.08
N LYS A 413 -4.89 1.53 4.62
CA LYS A 413 -4.47 2.87 4.21
C LYS A 413 -3.75 2.79 2.86
N ILE A 414 -4.43 3.24 1.80
CA ILE A 414 -3.85 3.22 0.44
C ILE A 414 -2.70 4.22 0.37
N LEU A 415 -2.92 5.44 0.85
CA LEU A 415 -1.96 6.53 0.76
C LEU A 415 -2.10 7.46 1.96
N SER A 416 -0.99 7.83 2.57
CA SER A 416 -0.91 8.88 3.59
C SER A 416 0.20 9.86 3.19
N VAL A 417 -0.13 11.13 3.04
CA VAL A 417 0.84 12.19 2.77
C VAL A 417 0.84 13.15 3.94
N ASN A 418 1.93 13.16 4.70
CA ASN A 418 2.10 13.94 5.90
C ASN A 418 3.12 15.05 5.68
N LEU A 419 2.71 16.30 5.84
CA LEU A 419 3.64 17.44 5.81
C LEU A 419 3.95 17.86 7.23
N TYR A 420 5.20 18.17 7.51
CA TYR A 420 5.60 18.69 8.81
C TYR A 420 6.53 19.89 8.65
N SER A 421 6.40 20.84 9.55
CA SER A 421 7.31 21.96 9.70
C SER A 421 7.70 22.14 11.17
N ARG A 422 8.91 22.65 11.41
CA ARG A 422 9.52 22.88 12.72
C ARG A 422 10.31 24.17 12.67
N GLY A 423 10.21 25.00 13.71
CA GLY A 423 11.01 26.20 13.90
C GLY A 423 10.72 27.35 12.92
N LEU A 424 9.72 27.20 12.03
CA LEU A 424 9.32 28.28 11.11
C LEU A 424 8.74 29.46 11.88
N GLU A 425 8.24 29.23 13.09
CA GLU A 425 7.71 30.22 14.03
C GLU A 425 8.76 31.27 14.41
N SER A 426 10.03 30.89 14.45
CA SER A 426 11.15 31.80 14.72
C SER A 426 11.28 32.92 13.67
N PHE A 427 10.89 32.66 12.41
CA PHE A 427 10.85 33.68 11.36
C PHE A 427 9.74 34.70 11.55
N PHE A 428 8.69 34.34 12.32
CA PHE A 428 7.56 35.20 12.61
C PHE A 428 7.62 35.80 14.03
N GLY A 429 8.73 35.57 14.76
CA GLY A 429 9.01 36.19 16.05
C GLY A 429 8.32 35.55 17.26
N GLU A 430 7.88 34.29 17.15
CA GLU A 430 7.33 33.53 18.27
C GLU A 430 8.35 32.59 18.90
N ASP A 431 8.51 32.67 20.23
CA ASP A 431 9.24 31.69 21.04
C ASP A 431 8.25 30.58 21.48
N THR A 432 8.22 29.47 20.75
CA THR A 432 7.38 28.31 21.10
C THR A 432 8.04 27.36 22.11
N GLY A 433 9.28 27.63 22.52
CA GLY A 433 10.06 26.74 23.40
C GLY A 433 10.60 25.50 22.70
N ASP A 434 10.35 25.32 21.40
CA ASP A 434 10.97 24.30 20.57
C ASP A 434 12.43 24.71 20.29
N GLN A 435 13.41 24.11 20.99
CA GLN A 435 14.85 24.33 20.75
C GLN A 435 15.38 23.60 19.50
N GLY A 436 14.50 23.24 18.57
CA GLY A 436 14.83 22.46 17.38
C GLY A 436 15.37 23.31 16.23
N ASN A 437 16.25 22.72 15.41
CA ASN A 437 16.65 23.32 14.14
C ASN A 437 15.43 23.46 13.21
N VAL A 438 15.36 24.59 12.49
CA VAL A 438 14.27 24.81 11.55
C VAL A 438 14.30 23.75 10.45
N ALA A 439 13.19 23.05 10.25
CA ALA A 439 13.08 21.98 9.29
C ALA A 439 11.67 21.91 8.70
N ALA A 440 11.55 21.55 7.43
CA ALA A 440 10.28 21.25 6.78
C ALA A 440 10.46 20.00 5.93
N GLY A 441 9.44 19.16 5.86
CA GLY A 441 9.52 17.92 5.12
C GLY A 441 8.18 17.27 4.82
N VAL A 442 8.26 16.20 4.04
CA VAL A 442 7.14 15.32 3.68
C VAL A 442 7.45 13.91 4.12
N SER A 443 6.44 13.23 4.63
CA SER A 443 6.47 11.83 5.04
C SER A 443 5.33 11.14 4.32
N VAL A 444 5.63 10.13 3.53
CA VAL A 444 4.66 9.40 2.71
C VAL A 444 4.52 7.98 3.24
N LYS A 445 3.28 7.48 3.32
CA LYS A 445 2.98 6.06 3.49
C LYS A 445 2.19 5.58 2.28
N LEU A 446 2.51 4.39 1.79
CA LEU A 446 1.82 3.76 0.68
C LEU A 446 1.50 2.32 1.07
N MET A 447 0.23 1.89 1.00
CA MET A 447 -0.19 0.54 1.40
C MET A 447 0.29 0.17 2.82
N ASP A 448 0.00 1.05 3.79
CA ASP A 448 0.51 1.04 5.18
C ASP A 448 2.04 1.22 5.37
N ILE A 449 2.87 0.97 4.35
CA ILE A 449 4.33 1.10 4.37
C ILE A 449 4.78 2.55 4.52
N GLN A 450 5.40 2.88 5.66
CA GLN A 450 6.00 4.19 5.89
C GLN A 450 7.32 4.32 5.15
N LEU A 451 7.37 5.22 4.16
CA LEU A 451 8.58 5.63 3.48
C LEU A 451 9.38 6.60 4.35
N ARG A 452 10.65 6.83 4.00
CA ARG A 452 11.46 7.84 4.68
C ARG A 452 10.78 9.22 4.62
N PRO A 453 10.74 9.95 5.75
CA PRO A 453 10.50 11.37 5.75
C PRO A 453 11.63 12.13 5.03
N LEU A 454 11.30 12.84 3.95
CA LEU A 454 12.21 13.72 3.24
C LEU A 454 12.12 15.12 3.83
N THR A 455 13.26 15.62 4.33
CA THR A 455 13.41 17.00 4.75
C THR A 455 13.79 17.85 3.55
N PHE A 456 12.93 18.79 3.16
CA PHE A 456 13.22 19.77 2.11
C PHE A 456 14.40 20.66 2.48
N THR A 457 14.48 21.05 3.75
CA THR A 457 15.57 21.86 4.28
C THR A 457 15.85 21.50 5.74
N SER A 458 17.09 21.76 6.17
CA SER A 458 17.46 21.78 7.58
C SER A 458 18.33 23.01 7.83
N GLY A 459 17.93 23.85 8.79
CA GLY A 459 18.64 25.07 9.20
C GLY A 459 18.09 26.35 8.57
N GLY A 460 18.04 27.43 9.36
CA GLY A 460 17.41 28.71 8.96
C GLY A 460 18.03 29.38 7.72
N GLY A 461 19.33 29.22 7.49
CA GLY A 461 20.01 29.74 6.29
C GLY A 461 19.58 29.03 5.00
N ASN A 462 19.33 27.72 5.07
CA ASN A 462 18.93 26.91 3.91
C ASN A 462 17.48 27.17 3.50
N ILE A 463 16.60 27.52 4.44
CA ILE A 463 15.22 27.91 4.16
C ILE A 463 15.17 29.22 3.41
N MET A 464 15.98 30.21 3.82
CA MET A 464 16.08 31.44 3.05
C MET A 464 16.63 31.18 1.66
N SER A 465 17.70 30.37 1.51
CA SER A 465 18.20 30.03 0.18
C SER A 465 17.16 29.29 -0.68
N MET A 466 16.38 28.39 -0.09
CA MET A 466 15.29 27.72 -0.78
C MET A 466 14.24 28.76 -1.20
N ALA A 467 13.74 29.60 -0.29
CA ALA A 467 12.78 30.66 -0.61
C ALA A 467 13.24 31.62 -1.72
N TRP A 468 14.53 31.91 -1.81
CA TRP A 468 15.10 32.73 -2.90
C TRP A 468 15.28 31.96 -4.22
N ASN A 469 15.43 30.63 -4.16
CA ASN A 469 15.57 29.76 -5.33
C ASN A 469 14.22 29.19 -5.82
N LEU A 470 13.15 29.24 -5.02
CA LEU A 470 11.79 28.76 -5.32
C LEU A 470 11.07 29.53 -6.45
N GLY A 471 11.73 30.52 -7.07
CA GLY A 471 11.20 31.28 -8.22
C GLY A 471 11.55 30.70 -9.60
N SER A 472 12.25 29.57 -9.68
CA SER A 472 12.59 28.88 -10.94
C SER A 472 11.68 27.66 -11.18
N ALA A 473 11.23 27.46 -12.42
CA ALA A 473 10.24 26.45 -12.81
C ALA A 473 10.60 24.96 -12.57
N ASP A 474 11.77 24.64 -12.02
CA ASP A 474 12.29 23.27 -11.78
C ASP A 474 12.33 22.87 -10.29
N THR A 475 11.44 23.40 -9.44
CA THR A 475 11.44 23.14 -7.98
C THR A 475 10.62 21.94 -7.52
N ALA A 476 10.10 21.13 -8.45
CA ALA A 476 9.31 19.94 -8.12
C ALA A 476 10.19 18.89 -7.42
N ILE A 477 9.81 18.52 -6.19
CA ILE A 477 10.47 17.47 -5.42
C ILE A 477 9.55 16.24 -5.42
N SER A 478 10.03 15.12 -5.97
CA SER A 478 9.28 13.86 -6.02
C SER A 478 9.80 12.89 -4.94
N PRO A 479 9.12 12.74 -3.78
CA PRO A 479 9.46 11.75 -2.76
C PRO A 479 9.35 10.30 -3.20
N LEU A 480 8.51 9.99 -4.18
CA LEU A 480 8.34 8.64 -4.69
C LEU A 480 8.04 8.70 -6.18
N HIS A 481 8.90 8.07 -6.97
CA HIS A 481 8.80 8.04 -8.42
C HIS A 481 9.22 6.66 -8.93
N GLY A 482 8.28 5.75 -9.18
CA GLY A 482 8.61 4.40 -9.60
C GLY A 482 7.45 3.44 -9.76
N ASN A 483 7.78 2.21 -10.17
CA ASN A 483 6.83 1.12 -10.39
C ASN A 483 6.90 0.11 -9.25
N VAL A 484 5.73 -0.32 -8.78
CA VAL A 484 5.59 -1.19 -7.62
C VAL A 484 4.62 -2.32 -7.96
N LEU A 485 5.03 -3.56 -7.71
CA LEU A 485 4.14 -4.73 -7.79
C LEU A 485 3.26 -4.78 -6.54
N LEU A 486 1.94 -4.66 -6.70
CA LEU A 486 0.96 -4.66 -5.59
C LEU A 486 0.29 -6.01 -5.39
N HIS A 487 -0.04 -6.69 -6.48
CA HIS A 487 -0.67 -8.00 -6.44
C HIS A 487 0.12 -8.97 -7.29
N ASP A 488 0.35 -10.16 -6.75
CA ASP A 488 1.00 -11.23 -7.48
C ASP A 488 0.54 -12.58 -6.95
N HIS A 489 -0.29 -13.23 -7.75
CA HIS A 489 -0.84 -14.53 -7.48
C HIS A 489 -0.51 -15.45 -8.66
N SER A 490 0.15 -16.56 -8.36
CA SER A 490 0.38 -17.62 -9.34
C SER A 490 -0.01 -18.94 -8.70
N GLN A 491 -0.89 -19.68 -9.37
CA GLN A 491 -1.37 -20.96 -8.89
C GLN A 491 -1.44 -21.95 -10.05
N LYS A 492 -0.75 -23.08 -9.88
CA LYS A 492 -0.83 -24.22 -10.77
C LYS A 492 -1.74 -25.28 -10.14
N LEU A 493 -2.92 -25.44 -10.73
CA LEU A 493 -3.95 -26.37 -10.27
C LEU A 493 -3.97 -27.60 -11.17
N THR A 494 -3.82 -28.77 -10.56
CA THR A 494 -4.04 -30.05 -11.23
C THR A 494 -5.46 -30.53 -10.95
N LEU A 495 -6.28 -30.62 -11.99
CA LEU A 495 -7.68 -31.02 -11.87
C LEU A 495 -7.83 -32.53 -11.76
N GLN A 496 -8.99 -32.99 -11.27
CA GLN A 496 -9.34 -34.41 -11.22
C GLN A 496 -9.42 -35.08 -12.61
N SER A 497 -9.56 -34.28 -13.68
CA SER A 497 -9.41 -34.74 -15.07
C SER A 497 -8.00 -35.05 -15.50
N GLY A 498 -7.00 -34.71 -14.69
CA GLY A 498 -5.59 -34.80 -15.04
C GLY A 498 -5.09 -33.60 -15.85
N VAL A 499 -5.96 -32.64 -16.13
CA VAL A 499 -5.62 -31.39 -16.83
C VAL A 499 -4.98 -30.40 -15.86
N THR A 500 -3.93 -29.71 -16.32
CA THR A 500 -3.28 -28.63 -15.57
C THR A 500 -3.83 -27.28 -15.98
N VAL A 501 -4.24 -26.49 -14.99
CA VAL A 501 -4.68 -25.10 -15.14
C VAL A 501 -3.68 -24.21 -14.44
N ASN A 502 -3.15 -23.22 -15.14
CA ASN A 502 -2.33 -22.18 -14.52
C ASN A 502 -3.17 -20.90 -14.44
N VAL A 503 -3.29 -20.36 -13.24
CA VAL A 503 -3.96 -19.09 -12.97
C VAL A 503 -2.89 -18.13 -12.48
N GLU A 504 -2.74 -17.01 -13.18
CA GLU A 504 -1.80 -15.96 -12.85
C GLU A 504 -2.56 -14.63 -12.81
N VAL A 505 -2.37 -13.86 -11.75
CA VAL A 505 -2.93 -12.51 -11.60
C VAL A 505 -1.86 -11.62 -11.02
N GLN A 506 -1.49 -10.60 -11.79
CA GLN A 506 -0.47 -9.62 -11.44
C GLN A 506 -1.07 -8.22 -11.48
N GLY A 507 -0.66 -7.37 -10.55
CA GLY A 507 -1.11 -5.99 -10.46
C GLY A 507 0.08 -5.09 -10.16
N CYS A 508 0.31 -4.09 -11.00
CA CYS A 508 1.34 -3.09 -10.86
C CYS A 508 0.71 -1.71 -10.64
N ALA A 509 1.30 -0.91 -9.74
CA ALA A 509 1.05 0.50 -9.63
C ALA A 509 2.30 1.30 -10.01
N SER A 510 2.13 2.26 -10.91
CA SER A 510 3.12 3.26 -11.25
C SER A 510 2.73 4.56 -10.57
N VAL A 511 3.61 5.13 -9.75
CA VAL A 511 3.30 6.28 -8.91
C VAL A 511 4.34 7.38 -9.09
N ASP A 512 3.86 8.62 -9.24
CA ASP A 512 4.65 9.85 -9.21
C ASP A 512 4.01 10.79 -8.18
N LEU A 513 4.57 10.77 -6.97
CA LEU A 513 4.17 11.63 -5.86
C LEU A 513 5.16 12.77 -5.75
N GLY A 514 4.67 14.00 -5.92
CA GLY A 514 5.51 15.17 -5.89
C GLY A 514 4.86 16.37 -5.23
N GLY A 515 5.69 17.37 -4.92
CA GLY A 515 5.28 18.65 -4.41
C GLY A 515 5.99 19.78 -5.14
N ASP A 516 5.23 20.82 -5.47
CA ASP A 516 5.74 22.11 -5.91
C ASP A 516 5.36 23.21 -4.91
N LEU A 517 6.26 24.17 -4.75
CA LEU A 517 6.23 25.19 -3.71
C LEU A 517 6.50 26.55 -4.33
N ASP A 518 5.48 27.40 -4.35
CA ASP A 518 5.60 28.81 -4.74
C ASP A 518 5.42 29.71 -3.51
N PHE A 519 6.44 30.50 -3.21
CA PHE A 519 6.44 31.40 -2.06
C PHE A 519 6.85 32.81 -2.47
N SER A 520 5.98 33.79 -2.22
CA SER A 520 6.25 35.19 -2.50
C SER A 520 6.07 36.05 -1.26
N LEU A 521 7.19 36.55 -0.71
CA LEU A 521 7.17 37.55 0.37
C LEU A 521 6.59 38.89 -0.08
N TRP A 522 6.72 39.21 -1.36
CA TRP A 522 6.23 40.48 -1.92
C TRP A 522 4.71 40.49 -2.06
N GLU A 523 4.15 39.42 -2.63
CA GLU A 523 2.70 39.26 -2.76
C GLU A 523 2.05 38.79 -1.45
N ARG A 524 2.86 38.33 -0.49
CA ARG A 524 2.44 37.72 0.78
C ARG A 524 1.53 36.51 0.54
N THR A 525 1.93 35.70 -0.43
CA THR A 525 1.24 34.50 -0.89
C THR A 525 2.16 33.28 -0.73
N PHE A 526 1.55 32.15 -0.41
CA PHE A 526 2.18 30.84 -0.40
C PHE A 526 1.25 29.87 -1.09
N THR A 527 1.71 29.22 -2.16
CA THR A 527 0.95 28.19 -2.87
C THR A 527 1.75 26.89 -2.83
N THR A 528 1.12 25.85 -2.32
CA THR A 528 1.65 24.48 -2.27
C THR A 528 0.82 23.63 -3.22
N THR A 529 1.47 22.91 -4.12
CA THR A 529 0.81 21.98 -5.04
C THR A 529 1.37 20.59 -4.81
N VAL A 530 0.63 19.73 -4.14
CA VAL A 530 0.98 18.32 -3.99
C VAL A 530 0.26 17.56 -5.10
N PHE A 531 1.01 17.00 -6.04
CA PHE A 531 0.46 16.17 -7.10
C PHE A 531 0.68 14.70 -6.79
N ASN A 532 -0.39 13.93 -6.91
CA ASN A 532 -0.39 12.47 -6.84
C ASN A 532 -0.86 11.97 -8.20
N LYS A 533 0.08 11.52 -9.03
CA LYS A 533 -0.24 10.83 -10.27
C LYS A 533 -0.04 9.35 -10.03
N GLY A 534 -1.02 8.56 -10.43
CA GLY A 534 -0.97 7.12 -10.32
C GLY A 534 -1.59 6.45 -11.54
N ALA A 535 -0.93 5.39 -11.99
CA ALA A 535 -1.54 4.41 -12.87
C ALA A 535 -1.49 3.05 -12.21
N MET A 536 -2.53 2.25 -12.42
CA MET A 536 -2.62 0.88 -11.96
C MET A 536 -2.98 0.00 -13.15
N SER A 537 -2.24 -1.09 -13.31
CA SER A 537 -2.50 -2.11 -14.32
C SER A 537 -2.67 -3.45 -13.63
N ILE A 538 -3.76 -4.15 -13.94
CA ILE A 538 -4.00 -5.52 -13.53
C ILE A 538 -3.99 -6.38 -14.79
N ARG A 539 -3.27 -7.49 -14.73
CA ARG A 539 -3.18 -8.51 -15.78
C ARG A 539 -3.50 -9.85 -15.14
N GLY A 540 -4.36 -10.61 -15.79
CA GLY A 540 -4.68 -11.96 -15.40
C GLY A 540 -4.64 -12.88 -16.59
N SER A 541 -4.11 -14.07 -16.38
CA SER A 541 -4.01 -15.14 -17.35
C SER A 541 -4.53 -16.42 -16.72
N THR A 542 -5.43 -17.09 -17.42
CA THR A 542 -5.85 -18.44 -17.06
C THR A 542 -5.61 -19.33 -18.27
N THR A 543 -4.67 -20.26 -18.14
CA THR A 543 -4.28 -21.18 -19.21
C THR A 543 -4.61 -22.61 -18.83
N ILE A 544 -5.12 -23.36 -19.80
CA ILE A 544 -5.45 -24.77 -19.68
C ILE A 544 -4.59 -25.49 -20.71
N ASP A 545 -3.60 -26.24 -20.22
CA ASP A 545 -2.65 -26.97 -21.04
C ASP A 545 -3.08 -28.44 -21.15
N VAL A 546 -3.45 -28.90 -22.35
CA VAL A 546 -3.81 -30.30 -22.66
C VAL A 546 -3.20 -30.68 -24.00
N ALA A 547 -1.95 -31.17 -24.03
CA ALA A 547 -1.29 -31.52 -25.29
C ALA A 547 -2.19 -32.42 -26.19
N PRO A 548 -2.50 -32.03 -27.45
CA PRO A 548 -1.93 -30.95 -28.27
C PRO A 548 -2.74 -29.62 -28.32
N PHE A 549 -3.69 -29.41 -27.41
CA PHE A 549 -4.54 -28.22 -27.29
C PHE A 549 -4.08 -27.30 -26.15
N LYS A 550 -4.03 -25.99 -26.44
CA LYS A 550 -3.80 -24.95 -25.45
C LYS A 550 -4.94 -23.95 -25.53
N THR A 551 -5.64 -23.73 -24.44
CA THR A 551 -6.74 -22.76 -24.38
C THR A 551 -6.50 -21.79 -23.23
N GLY A 552 -6.83 -20.53 -23.43
CA GLY A 552 -6.57 -19.54 -22.39
C GLY A 552 -7.42 -18.29 -22.50
N ILE A 553 -7.50 -17.59 -21.37
CA ILE A 553 -8.16 -16.30 -21.24
C ILE A 553 -7.16 -15.35 -20.60
N ASN A 554 -6.79 -14.31 -21.34
CA ASN A 554 -6.01 -13.20 -20.83
C ASN A 554 -6.96 -12.02 -20.64
N TYR A 555 -6.97 -11.43 -19.46
CA TYR A 555 -7.76 -10.26 -19.15
C TYR A 555 -6.89 -9.21 -18.50
N GLY A 556 -7.28 -7.95 -18.68
CA GLY A 556 -6.57 -6.86 -18.05
C GLY A 556 -7.44 -5.64 -17.85
N ALA A 557 -7.05 -4.84 -16.87
CA ALA A 557 -7.67 -3.58 -16.56
C ALA A 557 -6.59 -2.55 -16.24
N ASP A 558 -6.69 -1.38 -16.86
CA ASP A 558 -5.80 -0.25 -16.65
C ASP A 558 -6.61 0.93 -16.13
N ALA A 559 -6.13 1.55 -15.06
CA ALA A 559 -6.71 2.75 -14.48
C ALA A 559 -5.62 3.81 -14.33
N MET A 560 -5.92 5.04 -14.72
CA MET A 560 -5.04 6.19 -14.52
C MET A 560 -5.82 7.32 -13.84
N GLY A 561 -5.20 7.91 -12.82
CA GLY A 561 -5.77 9.01 -12.06
C GLY A 561 -4.71 10.03 -11.66
N VAL A 562 -5.13 11.29 -11.60
CA VAL A 562 -4.32 12.38 -11.05
C VAL A 562 -5.15 13.11 -10.02
N VAL A 563 -4.59 13.30 -8.84
CA VAL A 563 -5.18 14.06 -7.74
C VAL A 563 -4.18 15.15 -7.35
N ASN A 564 -4.58 16.40 -7.52
CA ASN A 564 -3.79 17.57 -7.13
C ASN A 564 -4.42 18.21 -5.90
N PHE A 565 -3.63 18.32 -4.84
CA PHE A 565 -4.00 19.07 -3.64
C PHE A 565 -3.29 20.42 -3.65
N VAL A 566 -4.07 21.48 -3.82
CA VAL A 566 -3.57 22.85 -3.88
C VAL A 566 -3.93 23.57 -2.59
N THR A 567 -2.92 24.07 -1.90
CA THR A 567 -3.07 24.92 -0.72
C THR A 567 -2.59 26.31 -1.06
N SER A 568 -3.50 27.28 -1.08
CA SER A 568 -3.17 28.69 -1.27
C SER A 568 -3.40 29.47 0.01
N VAL A 569 -2.37 30.17 0.47
CA VAL A 569 -2.37 30.94 1.71
C VAL A 569 -2.05 32.39 1.40
N LYS A 570 -2.87 33.31 1.93
CA LYS A 570 -2.59 34.74 1.94
C LYS A 570 -2.34 35.20 3.37
N PHE A 571 -1.10 35.57 3.65
CA PHE A 571 -0.66 35.99 4.99
C PHE A 571 -0.49 37.52 5.11
N ALA A 572 -1.21 38.29 4.28
CA ALA A 572 -1.21 39.74 4.34
C ALA A 572 -1.90 40.32 5.60
N SER A 573 -2.82 39.57 6.21
CA SER A 573 -3.55 39.91 7.43
C SER A 573 -3.65 38.70 8.35
N LEU A 574 -3.73 38.92 9.67
CA LEU A 574 -4.01 37.87 10.65
C LEU A 574 -5.51 37.86 10.99
N PRO A 575 -6.19 36.68 11.03
CA PRO A 575 -5.66 35.36 10.67
C PRO A 575 -5.42 35.21 9.16
N PRO A 576 -4.43 34.39 8.74
CA PRO A 576 -4.15 34.15 7.34
C PRO A 576 -5.34 33.46 6.65
N GLN A 577 -5.56 33.78 5.37
CA GLN A 577 -6.63 33.19 4.59
C GLN A 577 -6.12 31.93 3.91
N PHE A 578 -6.72 30.78 4.24
CA PHE A 578 -6.44 29.49 3.62
C PHE A 578 -7.51 29.14 2.60
N CYS A 579 -7.08 28.67 1.44
CA CYS A 579 -7.92 28.05 0.42
C CYS A 579 -7.32 26.68 0.09
N LEU A 580 -8.04 25.62 0.44
CA LEU A 580 -7.65 24.24 0.20
C LEU A 580 -8.50 23.69 -0.93
N GLN A 581 -7.87 23.11 -1.94
CA GLN A 581 -8.56 22.56 -3.10
C GLN A 581 -8.03 21.16 -3.39
N MET A 582 -8.94 20.20 -3.41
CA MET A 582 -8.68 18.87 -3.94
C MET A 582 -9.26 18.79 -5.35
N ILE A 583 -8.38 18.64 -6.34
CA ILE A 583 -8.73 18.63 -7.76
C ILE A 583 -8.39 17.25 -8.29
N GLN A 584 -9.42 16.50 -8.68
CA GLN A 584 -9.26 15.19 -9.29
C GLN A 584 -9.54 15.29 -10.79
N ASP A 585 -8.59 14.84 -11.59
CA ASP A 585 -8.77 14.71 -13.04
C ASP A 585 -9.63 13.48 -13.38
N PRO A 586 -10.25 13.44 -14.57
CA PRO A 586 -11.12 12.34 -14.97
C PRO A 586 -10.35 11.02 -15.00
N LEU A 587 -10.80 10.03 -14.22
CA LEU A 587 -10.22 8.70 -14.24
C LEU A 587 -10.36 8.10 -15.64
N GLN A 588 -9.23 7.68 -16.21
CA GLN A 588 -9.20 6.90 -17.45
C GLN A 588 -9.18 5.43 -17.08
N TYR A 589 -10.17 4.68 -17.56
CA TYR A 589 -10.27 3.25 -17.31
C TYR A 589 -10.38 2.49 -18.64
N ARG A 590 -9.57 1.46 -18.80
CA ARG A 590 -9.57 0.57 -19.97
C ARG A 590 -9.60 -0.87 -19.47
N ASN A 591 -10.38 -1.72 -20.10
CA ASN A 591 -10.31 -3.15 -19.87
C ASN A 591 -10.30 -3.93 -21.19
N PHE A 592 -9.68 -5.10 -21.15
CA PHE A 592 -9.68 -6.01 -22.26
C PHE A 592 -9.80 -7.45 -21.78
N VAL A 593 -10.36 -8.28 -22.65
CA VAL A 593 -10.46 -9.72 -22.49
C VAL A 593 -10.14 -10.36 -23.83
N ASN A 594 -9.08 -11.16 -23.85
CA ASN A 594 -8.62 -11.93 -24.98
C ASN A 594 -8.80 -13.41 -24.67
N LYS A 595 -9.62 -14.09 -25.44
CA LYS A 595 -9.81 -15.54 -25.36
C LYS A 595 -9.15 -16.18 -26.56
N TYR A 596 -8.37 -17.23 -26.34
CA TYR A 596 -7.71 -17.93 -27.43
C TYR A 596 -7.78 -19.45 -27.29
N GLU A 597 -7.86 -20.12 -28.44
CA GLU A 597 -7.76 -21.57 -28.55
C GLU A 597 -6.73 -21.90 -29.63
N GLN A 598 -5.70 -22.63 -29.23
CA GLN A 598 -4.57 -23.08 -30.04
C GLN A 598 -4.58 -24.59 -30.11
N SER A 599 -4.30 -25.13 -31.30
CA SER A 599 -4.10 -26.56 -31.53
C SER A 599 -2.96 -26.73 -32.53
N GLU A 600 -2.10 -27.72 -32.34
CA GLU A 600 -1.00 -28.01 -33.29
C GLU A 600 -1.46 -28.21 -34.74
N ASN A 601 -2.73 -28.58 -34.95
CA ASN A 601 -3.31 -28.81 -36.27
C ASN A 601 -4.04 -27.60 -36.89
N LEU A 602 -4.23 -26.51 -36.14
CA LEU A 602 -4.89 -25.30 -36.64
C LEU A 602 -3.83 -24.30 -37.14
N ARG A 603 -3.94 -23.87 -38.40
CA ARG A 603 -3.04 -22.87 -39.00
C ARG A 603 -3.22 -21.47 -38.41
N GLU A 604 -4.40 -21.16 -37.89
CA GLU A 604 -4.71 -19.90 -37.21
C GLU A 604 -5.37 -20.21 -35.86
N PRO A 605 -4.89 -19.61 -34.76
CA PRO A 605 -5.56 -19.72 -33.47
C PRO A 605 -6.92 -19.04 -33.52
N PHE A 606 -7.92 -19.63 -32.86
CA PHE A 606 -9.16 -18.90 -32.61
C PHE A 606 -8.85 -17.80 -31.60
N LEU A 607 -9.15 -16.55 -31.93
CA LEU A 607 -8.88 -15.39 -31.07
C LEU A 607 -10.12 -14.50 -31.02
N GLN A 608 -10.64 -14.29 -29.81
CA GLN A 608 -11.73 -13.36 -29.55
C GLN A 608 -11.26 -12.27 -28.59
N THR A 609 -11.20 -11.03 -29.07
CA THR A 609 -10.84 -9.86 -28.29
C THR A 609 -12.06 -9.00 -28.03
N SER A 610 -12.28 -8.66 -26.76
CA SER A 610 -13.23 -7.65 -26.31
C SER A 610 -12.45 -6.54 -25.62
N LEU A 611 -12.66 -5.29 -26.03
CA LEU A 611 -12.01 -4.13 -25.45
C LEU A 611 -13.07 -3.07 -25.14
N ASN A 612 -13.16 -2.65 -23.88
CA ASN A 612 -13.97 -1.50 -23.49
C ASN A 612 -13.07 -0.43 -22.88
N SER A 613 -13.23 0.81 -23.35
CA SER A 613 -12.60 1.97 -22.76
C SER A 613 -13.66 2.94 -22.28
N SER A 614 -13.46 3.50 -21.10
CA SER A 614 -14.34 4.51 -20.52
C SER A 614 -13.51 5.65 -19.93
N THR A 615 -13.85 6.87 -20.30
CA THR A 615 -13.30 8.08 -19.68
C THR A 615 -14.41 8.71 -18.84
N SER A 616 -14.29 8.62 -17.51
CA SER A 616 -15.33 9.11 -16.61
C SER A 616 -14.94 10.49 -16.07
N LYS A 617 -15.60 11.55 -16.57
CA LYS A 617 -15.57 12.90 -15.94
C LYS A 617 -16.45 12.99 -14.70
N THR A 618 -17.30 12.01 -14.49
CA THR A 618 -18.26 11.93 -13.39
C THR A 618 -18.88 10.54 -13.47
N ILE A 619 -18.81 9.74 -12.40
CA ILE A 619 -19.84 8.72 -12.17
C ILE A 619 -21.13 9.50 -11.86
N ARG A 620 -21.71 10.10 -12.91
CA ARG A 620 -22.92 10.90 -12.85
C ARG A 620 -24.05 9.95 -12.49
N SER A 621 -24.41 9.92 -11.21
CA SER A 621 -25.76 10.03 -10.61
C SER A 621 -26.99 9.42 -11.31
N ASN A 622 -26.86 8.70 -12.41
CA ASN A 622 -27.93 8.05 -13.15
C ASN A 622 -28.32 6.73 -12.49
N CYS A 623 -27.37 6.07 -11.79
CA CYS A 623 -27.68 4.96 -10.90
C CYS A 623 -28.46 5.47 -9.67
N LEU A 624 -28.00 6.55 -9.04
CA LEU A 624 -28.70 7.17 -7.90
C LEU A 624 -30.09 7.71 -8.26
N ARG A 625 -30.28 8.31 -9.45
CA ARG A 625 -31.62 8.74 -9.93
C ARG A 625 -32.52 7.56 -10.28
N ARG A 626 -31.98 6.41 -10.73
CA ARG A 626 -32.76 5.18 -10.94
C ARG A 626 -33.14 4.54 -9.60
N ILE A 627 -32.22 4.50 -8.65
CA ILE A 627 -32.42 3.97 -7.29
C ILE A 627 -33.41 4.84 -6.52
N LEU A 628 -33.27 6.17 -6.52
CA LEU A 628 -34.23 7.09 -5.89
C LEU A 628 -35.64 7.00 -6.52
N ARG A 629 -35.74 6.74 -7.84
CA ARG A 629 -37.04 6.45 -8.50
C ARG A 629 -37.61 5.08 -8.15
N LEU A 630 -36.77 4.09 -7.86
CA LEU A 630 -37.18 2.74 -7.43
C LEU A 630 -37.60 2.73 -5.95
N VAL A 631 -36.83 3.39 -5.09
CA VAL A 631 -37.13 3.57 -3.65
C VAL A 631 -38.41 4.40 -3.48
N GLY A 632 -38.60 5.47 -4.25
CA GLY A 632 -39.84 6.24 -4.27
C GLY A 632 -41.08 5.43 -4.68
N ARG A 633 -40.94 4.45 -5.60
CA ARG A 633 -42.05 3.55 -5.98
C ARG A 633 -42.29 2.41 -4.97
N CYS A 634 -41.27 1.98 -4.25
CA CYS A 634 -41.38 0.94 -3.21
C CYS A 634 -42.01 1.48 -1.91
N LEU A 635 -41.69 2.71 -1.51
CA LEU A 635 -42.32 3.36 -0.35
C LEU A 635 -43.80 3.67 -0.59
N ASP A 636 -44.17 4.12 -1.79
CA ASP A 636 -45.57 4.44 -2.12
C ASP A 636 -46.45 3.17 -2.23
N LYS A 637 -45.86 2.02 -2.60
CA LYS A 637 -46.54 0.71 -2.57
C LYS A 637 -46.64 0.10 -1.17
N ARG A 638 -45.68 0.34 -0.26
CA ARG A 638 -45.76 -0.11 1.16
C ARG A 638 -46.78 0.70 1.97
N ILE A 639 -46.92 2.00 1.72
CA ILE A 639 -47.90 2.84 2.42
C ILE A 639 -49.34 2.50 2.01
N LYS A 640 -49.58 2.07 0.77
CA LYS A 640 -50.91 1.62 0.32
C LYS A 640 -51.27 0.19 0.75
N ARG A 641 -50.29 -0.68 1.07
CA ARG A 641 -50.54 -2.06 1.56
C ARG A 641 -50.73 -2.18 3.07
N LYS A 642 -50.37 -1.18 3.89
CA LYS A 642 -50.56 -1.19 5.36
C LYS A 642 -51.85 -0.52 5.86
N ARG A 643 -52.78 -0.11 4.97
CA ARG A 643 -54.12 0.40 5.34
C ARG A 643 -55.24 -0.61 5.11
N VAL A 644 -55.07 -1.86 5.54
CA VAL A 644 -56.21 -2.77 5.76
C VAL A 644 -55.93 -3.64 6.98
N GLY A 645 -56.62 -3.34 8.08
CA GLY A 645 -56.84 -4.27 9.20
C GLY A 645 -55.90 -4.12 10.40
N GLY A 646 -56.44 -3.66 11.53
CA GLY A 646 -55.87 -3.88 12.86
C GLY A 646 -55.73 -2.62 13.70
N LYS A 647 -56.68 -2.41 14.63
CA LYS A 647 -56.66 -1.35 15.65
C LYS A 647 -55.49 -1.56 16.61
N GLU A 648 -54.63 -0.57 16.80
CA GLU A 648 -53.81 -0.47 18.01
C GLU A 648 -53.59 1.00 18.40
N LYS A 649 -53.58 1.22 19.72
CA LYS A 649 -53.85 2.50 20.41
C LYS A 649 -52.76 3.56 20.17
N GLU A 650 -53.20 4.76 19.78
CA GLU A 650 -52.38 5.97 19.78
C GLU A 650 -52.07 6.44 21.22
N ARG A 651 -50.79 6.73 21.50
CA ARG A 651 -50.37 7.78 22.46
C ARG A 651 -49.49 8.78 21.71
N PRO A 652 -49.59 10.08 21.99
CA PRO A 652 -49.14 11.13 21.07
C PRO A 652 -47.65 11.43 21.21
N LEU A 653 -46.94 11.44 20.08
CA LEU A 653 -45.66 12.12 19.93
C LEU A 653 -45.90 13.63 19.90
N LEU A 654 -45.17 14.35 20.77
CA LEU A 654 -45.14 15.81 20.80
C LEU A 654 -44.68 16.35 19.44
N LYS A 655 -45.46 17.28 18.90
CA LYS A 655 -45.12 18.11 17.75
C LYS A 655 -44.02 19.10 18.14
N SER A 656 -42.93 19.15 17.39
CA SER A 656 -42.09 20.34 17.27
C SER A 656 -42.65 21.24 16.14
N PRO A 657 -42.88 22.54 16.38
CA PRO A 657 -42.78 23.56 15.34
C PRO A 657 -41.27 23.80 15.11
N TRP A 658 -40.73 24.06 13.93
CA TRP A 658 -40.78 25.36 13.26
C TRP A 658 -40.26 25.20 11.83
N ASN A 659 -40.95 25.87 10.91
CA ASN A 659 -40.63 26.02 9.50
C ASN A 659 -39.32 26.79 9.30
N TRP A 660 -38.56 26.41 8.27
CA TRP A 660 -37.59 27.29 7.61
C TRP A 660 -38.21 27.83 6.32
N THR A 661 -38.25 29.15 6.20
CA THR A 661 -38.34 29.90 4.96
C THR A 661 -37.14 30.85 4.90
N GLU A 662 -36.54 30.89 3.72
CA GLU A 662 -35.39 31.68 3.24
C GLU A 662 -33.98 31.17 3.59
#